data_AF-R9I5H8-F1
#
_entry.id   AF-R9I5H8-F1
#
_cell.length_a   1.000
_cell.length_b   1.000
_cell.length_c   1.000
_cell.angle_alpha   90.00
_cell.angle_beta   90.00
_cell.angle_gamma   90.00
#
_symmetry.space_group_name_H-M   'P 1'
#
loop_
_entity.id
_entity.type
_entity.pdbx_description
1 polymer ?
#
loop_
_entity_poly.entity_id
_entity_poly.type
_entity_poly.pdbx_seq_one_letter_code
_entity_poly.pdbx_strand_id
1 'polypeptide(L)'
;MNGKKGWKLGLMGWVLALSTWAQSGNEWRMTADSLILYAGQTCRYTVDTPEGEGVVSTLLSVPALLEKLSQDSTIAYRLVDARKQPRLTGTPQNGDRLEQFSPLSGKVLKKYKVGIQEAALPPVLKLHREAVTAGVSQEITLDFFAGQRTPMACVDILVPAGIDVTLDNAMVDVIGRGMVVLRELPKQSIGRTGTHYSYKQVGEVTLHPMGKRGTVIRFSGLDLRPSNGPDIRLVIKGVTVSRVKEYCFEASYTTSQPRILRSPVTVASLQAVSTIADWVRLPLRRAYYKDTQGFSGASFAWTPVRDAQEFAVLYSMDEGKTWDTLPKEMRSSDADGQLNISRLQPDRLYAFKLRVPNGPARGDSNIAWFYSGEWNAQEYGVQGTGTADDTDKINELITRVHNLGGGIIRFPAGEYPVRTLHMKSHVWLHVDRGAVIRALPGADAPETTWFSDRAYRSGLSPTDPRPYQDPENYLTKQDVGHTFFHNTMFFGERIENVKIVGNGRITGNGNIVTTDRVMNNAPDRRCDKMFSFKLCKDIEIGGLYTGRDMWYDPDKDIPYYMDGDRRIYNDSTMLHIDQGGHFVLLATGTDGIYVHDTFFGKYNTENARDIYDFMGCNDVRVMNIYSKVSSDDIVKPGSDCSLGFTRPASGYWVRNIVGDTNCNLFQIGSETADDIQDLYVDNIYVLGANKAGFSISTNDGGHIKNVYLNSGKTGPLHSRSVMKRTRAPFFISISNRGRVLGADVEMFTFMENGVERKELLVTNANIGKVENIFIHAVDVSEVYGGSSFKKERWKPYDGSQNEAAPIIAGFKLPDTEAVKGGLTFRMPDGRHTGYIRNICFSDVDLTVKGGHPEKDATAFPPEIGVGRYNVGDLKIQPAFGFWFRHVDGMVLENCTIRTEKPDARHAVYLDDVLNAAITGLQVADGINEKKPVESVRSKNITIK
;
A
#
# COMPACT_ATOMS: atom_id res chain seq x y z
N MET A 1 62.59 24.89 -3.60
CA MET A 1 62.39 24.77 -5.06
C MET A 1 61.34 23.69 -5.28
N ASN A 2 60.05 24.04 -5.15
CA ASN A 2 59.11 24.50 -6.20
C ASN A 2 58.59 23.37 -7.10
N GLY A 3 57.27 23.13 -7.05
CA GLY A 3 56.59 22.38 -8.11
C GLY A 3 55.20 21.76 -7.90
N LYS A 4 54.42 22.08 -6.84
CA LYS A 4 53.00 21.65 -6.76
C LYS A 4 52.13 22.47 -7.73
N LYS A 5 51.45 21.83 -8.68
CA LYS A 5 50.31 22.41 -9.42
C LYS A 5 49.01 21.77 -8.93
N GLY A 6 48.30 22.50 -8.08
CA GLY A 6 46.92 22.20 -7.70
C GLY A 6 45.96 22.58 -8.82
N TRP A 7 44.99 21.71 -9.09
CA TRP A 7 43.82 22.02 -9.90
C TRP A 7 42.84 22.80 -9.00
N LYS A 8 42.62 24.07 -9.35
CA LYS A 8 41.60 24.91 -8.74
C LYS A 8 40.23 24.43 -9.26
N LEU A 9 39.46 23.74 -8.42
CA LEU A 9 38.01 23.75 -8.56
C LEU A 9 37.55 25.20 -8.34
N GLY A 10 37.00 25.81 -9.39
CA GLY A 10 36.30 27.08 -9.25
C GLY A 10 35.02 26.86 -8.47
N LEU A 11 35.01 27.24 -7.19
CA LEU A 11 33.78 27.66 -6.52
C LEU A 11 33.26 28.89 -7.27
N MET A 12 32.33 28.68 -8.18
CA MET A 12 31.52 29.75 -8.75
C MET A 12 30.11 29.52 -8.24
N GLY A 13 29.82 30.13 -7.09
CA GLY A 13 28.50 30.16 -6.50
C GLY A 13 27.54 30.87 -7.44
N TRP A 14 26.59 30.11 -7.97
CA TRP A 14 25.28 30.61 -8.33
C TRP A 14 24.27 29.64 -7.76
N VAL A 15 23.44 30.21 -6.89
CA VAL A 15 22.16 29.68 -6.45
C VAL A 15 21.39 29.33 -7.72
N LEU A 16 21.50 28.08 -8.17
CA LEU A 16 20.33 27.39 -8.70
C LEU A 16 19.26 27.68 -7.66
N ALA A 17 18.15 28.25 -8.10
CA ALA A 17 16.92 28.11 -7.35
C ALA A 17 16.69 26.60 -7.24
N LEU A 18 17.34 25.98 -6.26
CA LEU A 18 16.71 25.05 -5.36
C LEU A 18 15.34 25.68 -5.19
N SER A 19 14.34 25.10 -5.84
CA SER A 19 13.01 25.12 -5.30
C SER A 19 13.19 24.60 -3.88
N THR A 20 13.48 25.51 -2.96
CA THR A 20 13.36 25.32 -1.53
C THR A 20 11.89 25.05 -1.38
N TRP A 21 11.52 23.78 -1.50
CA TRP A 21 10.18 23.29 -1.24
C TRP A 21 9.93 23.47 0.26
N ALA A 22 9.63 24.71 0.63
CA ALA A 22 9.20 25.17 1.94
C ALA A 22 8.52 26.53 1.78
N GLN A 23 7.47 26.61 0.95
CA GLN A 23 6.30 27.38 1.35
C GLN A 23 5.23 26.40 1.82
N SER A 24 5.58 25.68 2.89
CA SER A 24 4.60 25.22 3.87
C SER A 24 4.00 26.46 4.50
N GLY A 25 2.67 26.51 4.64
CA GLY A 25 2.08 27.36 5.66
C GLY A 25 2.72 26.97 6.98
N ASN A 26 3.63 27.81 7.48
CA ASN A 26 4.22 27.57 8.80
C ASN A 26 3.08 27.49 9.82
N GLU A 27 3.28 26.81 10.94
CA GLU A 27 2.32 26.79 12.07
C GLU A 27 2.14 28.18 12.73
N TRP A 28 2.68 29.22 12.10
CA TRP A 28 2.67 30.62 12.48
C TRP A 28 2.61 31.52 11.25
N ARG A 29 2.22 32.77 11.46
CA ARG A 29 2.29 33.84 10.46
C ARG A 29 3.28 34.91 10.91
N MET A 30 4.34 35.11 10.14
CA MET A 30 5.27 36.22 10.34
C MET A 30 4.80 37.43 9.54
N THR A 31 4.69 38.60 10.17
CA THR A 31 4.42 39.89 9.50
C THR A 31 5.71 40.74 9.48
N ALA A 32 5.60 42.00 9.07
CA ALA A 32 6.73 42.93 9.08
C ALA A 32 7.32 43.13 10.49
N ASP A 33 6.49 43.08 11.54
CA ASP A 33 6.83 43.45 12.92
C ASP A 33 6.35 42.45 14.00
N SER A 34 5.65 41.38 13.60
CA SER A 34 5.00 40.45 14.52
C SER A 34 5.15 38.99 14.09
N LEU A 35 5.13 38.09 15.08
CA LEU A 35 5.00 36.64 14.93
C LEU A 35 3.67 36.24 15.53
N ILE A 36 2.73 35.79 14.70
CA ILE A 36 1.42 35.32 15.14
C ILE A 36 1.48 33.79 15.20
N LEU A 37 1.35 33.25 16.40
CA LEU A 37 1.26 31.82 16.67
C LEU A 37 -0.21 31.42 16.82
N TYR A 38 -0.54 30.20 16.42
CA TYR A 38 -1.89 29.67 16.55
C TYR A 38 -2.00 28.69 17.72
N ALA A 39 -3.02 28.88 18.56
CA ALA A 39 -3.29 28.03 19.71
C ALA A 39 -4.64 27.33 19.53
N GLY A 40 -4.60 26.01 19.51
CA GLY A 40 -5.76 25.13 19.41
C GLY A 40 -5.49 23.80 20.09
N GLN A 41 -6.28 22.79 19.74
CA GLN A 41 -6.10 21.41 20.23
C GLN A 41 -6.32 20.42 19.08
N THR A 42 -5.64 19.29 19.13
CA THR A 42 -5.80 18.17 18.19
C THR A 42 -5.58 16.85 18.92
N CYS A 43 -6.09 15.75 18.37
CA CYS A 43 -5.62 14.42 18.77
C CYS A 43 -4.34 14.08 18.00
N ARG A 44 -3.33 13.59 18.71
CA ARG A 44 -2.04 13.15 18.17
C ARG A 44 -1.50 12.02 19.03
N TYR A 45 -1.63 10.81 18.53
CA TYR A 45 -1.00 9.62 19.10
C TYR A 45 0.27 9.30 18.34
N THR A 46 1.31 8.98 19.11
CA THR A 46 2.49 8.27 18.63
C THR A 46 2.42 6.84 19.16
N VAL A 47 3.30 5.96 18.68
CA VAL A 47 3.43 4.60 19.22
C VAL A 47 3.75 4.55 20.72
N ASP A 48 4.28 5.64 21.28
CA ASP A 48 4.65 5.77 22.69
C ASP A 48 3.57 6.45 23.54
N THR A 49 2.62 7.16 22.92
CA THR A 49 1.56 7.89 23.63
C THR A 49 0.68 6.92 24.42
N PRO A 50 0.42 7.18 25.72
CA PRO A 50 -0.54 6.40 26.50
C PRO A 50 -1.97 6.54 25.95
N GLU A 51 -2.79 5.52 26.18
CA GLU A 51 -4.20 5.57 25.81
C GLU A 51 -4.93 6.68 26.59
N GLY A 52 -5.72 7.50 25.88
CA GLY A 52 -6.42 8.66 26.48
C GLY A 52 -5.60 9.94 26.58
N GLU A 53 -4.27 9.88 26.38
CA GLU A 53 -3.39 11.06 26.46
C GLU A 53 -3.08 11.70 25.09
N GLY A 54 -3.84 11.37 24.05
CA GLY A 54 -3.60 11.89 22.70
C GLY A 54 -4.06 13.33 22.45
N VAL A 55 -4.86 13.93 23.33
CA VAL A 55 -5.31 15.32 23.14
C VAL A 55 -4.19 16.28 23.54
N VAL A 56 -3.64 16.98 22.55
CA VAL A 56 -2.50 17.89 22.74
C VAL A 56 -2.81 19.30 22.25
N SER A 57 -2.08 20.28 22.79
CA SER A 57 -2.07 21.66 22.28
C SER A 57 -1.40 21.72 20.90
N THR A 58 -1.92 22.54 19.99
CA THR A 58 -1.24 22.85 18.71
C THR A 58 -0.24 24.00 18.81
N LEU A 59 -0.21 24.72 19.95
CA LEU A 59 0.76 25.79 20.18
C LEU A 59 2.14 25.18 20.42
N LEU A 60 3.11 25.58 19.61
CA LEU A 60 4.52 25.16 19.74
C LEU A 60 5.10 25.52 21.12
N SER A 61 5.91 24.62 21.67
CA SER A 61 6.80 24.96 22.78
C SER A 61 7.87 25.94 22.32
N VAL A 62 8.46 26.70 23.24
CA VAL A 62 9.56 27.62 22.92
C VAL A 62 10.73 26.90 22.25
N PRO A 63 11.22 25.73 22.75
CA PRO A 63 12.24 24.96 22.04
C PRO A 63 11.83 24.59 20.61
N ALA A 64 10.63 24.03 20.43
CA ALA A 64 10.17 23.57 19.12
C ALA A 64 10.00 24.74 18.12
N LEU A 65 9.54 25.90 18.60
CA LEU A 65 9.46 27.11 17.78
C LEU A 65 10.84 27.60 17.34
N LEU A 66 11.81 27.66 18.27
CA LEU A 66 13.16 28.14 17.97
C LEU A 66 13.91 27.18 17.03
N GLU A 67 13.75 25.87 17.23
CA GLU A 67 14.28 24.84 16.35
C GLU A 67 13.74 25.01 14.92
N LYS A 68 12.41 25.12 14.76
CA LYS A 68 11.78 25.30 13.44
C LYS A 68 12.16 26.63 12.77
N LEU A 69 12.40 27.69 13.54
CA LEU A 69 12.85 28.98 12.99
C LEU A 69 14.33 28.98 12.59
N SER A 70 15.17 28.17 13.23
CA SER A 70 16.63 28.20 13.07
C SER A 70 17.16 27.18 12.06
N GLN A 71 16.34 26.80 11.07
CA GLN A 71 16.72 25.88 10.00
C GLN A 71 17.78 26.45 9.03
N ASP A 72 18.01 27.77 9.04
CA ASP A 72 19.08 28.44 8.31
C ASP A 72 20.26 28.77 9.24
N SER A 73 21.43 28.17 8.98
CA SER A 73 22.65 28.34 9.78
C SER A 73 23.20 29.77 9.86
N THR A 74 22.73 30.70 9.03
CA THR A 74 23.23 32.09 8.96
C THR A 74 22.52 33.05 9.93
N ILE A 75 21.37 32.64 10.48
CA ILE A 75 20.48 33.48 11.29
C ILE A 75 20.00 32.67 12.50
N ALA A 76 20.15 33.24 13.71
CA ALA A 76 19.63 32.62 14.93
C ALA A 76 18.45 33.40 15.50
N TYR A 77 17.61 32.69 16.24
CA TYR A 77 16.43 33.24 16.89
C TYR A 77 16.48 32.99 18.39
N ARG A 78 16.00 33.96 19.18
CA ARG A 78 15.72 33.76 20.61
C ARG A 78 14.39 34.41 20.98
N LEU A 79 13.70 33.83 21.95
CA LEU A 79 12.48 34.39 22.50
C LEU A 79 12.81 35.09 23.83
N VAL A 80 12.35 36.32 24.02
CA VAL A 80 12.49 37.05 25.28
C VAL A 80 11.13 37.53 25.79
N ASP A 81 10.97 37.57 27.11
CA ASP A 81 9.76 38.09 27.74
C ASP A 81 9.69 39.63 27.73
N ALA A 82 8.63 40.19 28.32
CA ALA A 82 8.44 41.64 28.44
C ALA A 82 9.56 42.35 29.24
N ARG A 83 10.28 41.63 30.10
CA ARG A 83 11.43 42.11 30.90
C ARG A 83 12.77 41.85 30.20
N LYS A 84 12.75 41.39 28.94
CA LYS A 84 13.91 41.02 28.11
C LYS A 84 14.69 39.82 28.65
N GLN A 85 14.07 38.98 29.47
CA GLN A 85 14.68 37.73 29.91
C GLN A 85 14.45 36.62 28.87
N PRO A 86 15.47 35.80 28.54
CA PRO A 86 15.31 34.70 27.61
C PRO A 86 14.27 33.68 28.10
N ARG A 87 13.36 33.28 27.21
CA ARG A 87 12.54 32.08 27.40
C ARG A 87 13.20 30.91 26.71
N LEU A 88 13.49 29.88 27.49
CA LEU A 88 14.14 28.66 26.99
C LEU A 88 13.19 27.45 27.01
N THR A 89 12.14 27.50 27.83
CA THR A 89 11.20 26.38 28.06
C THR A 89 9.75 26.89 28.09
N GLY A 90 8.80 25.96 28.18
CA GLY A 90 7.36 26.27 28.19
C GLY A 90 6.82 26.64 26.80
N THR A 91 5.75 27.42 26.76
CA THR A 91 5.15 27.95 25.53
C THR A 91 5.35 29.46 25.43
N PRO A 92 5.41 30.03 24.21
CA PRO A 92 5.37 31.47 24.02
C PRO A 92 4.12 32.10 24.67
N GLN A 93 4.22 33.37 25.05
CA GLN A 93 3.13 34.15 25.64
C GLN A 93 2.86 35.43 24.84
N ASN A 94 1.61 35.91 24.90
CA ASN A 94 1.25 37.22 24.35
C ASN A 94 2.13 38.32 24.97
N GLY A 95 2.78 39.12 24.12
CA GLY A 95 3.69 40.19 24.55
C GLY A 95 5.16 39.80 24.65
N ASP A 96 5.50 38.52 24.45
CA ASP A 96 6.88 38.10 24.22
C ASP A 96 7.44 38.75 22.94
N ARG A 97 8.76 38.71 22.77
CA ARG A 97 9.46 39.20 21.58
C ARG A 97 10.40 38.13 21.03
N LEU A 98 10.22 37.80 19.76
CA LEU A 98 11.20 37.02 19.01
C LEU A 98 12.28 37.97 18.48
N GLU A 99 13.53 37.74 18.87
CA GLU A 99 14.68 38.48 18.37
C GLU A 99 15.45 37.60 17.39
N GLN A 100 15.57 38.09 16.14
CA GLN A 100 16.42 37.53 15.11
C GLN A 100 17.80 38.18 15.23
N PHE A 101 18.88 37.40 15.31
CA PHE A 101 20.23 37.92 15.53
C PHE A 101 21.29 37.18 14.68
N SER A 102 22.41 37.86 14.43
CA SER A 102 23.57 37.24 13.78
C SER A 102 24.33 36.36 14.78
N PRO A 103 24.53 35.06 14.51
CA PRO A 103 25.30 34.17 15.40
C PRO A 103 26.74 34.64 15.58
N LEU A 104 27.33 35.27 14.55
CA LEU A 104 28.73 35.71 14.53
C LEU A 104 28.98 36.97 15.35
N SER A 105 28.07 37.93 15.31
CA SER A 105 28.25 39.25 15.94
C SER A 105 27.38 39.48 17.18
N GLY A 106 26.44 38.57 17.47
CA GLY A 106 25.45 38.72 18.54
C GLY A 106 24.47 39.89 18.37
N LYS A 107 24.55 40.63 17.25
CA LYS A 107 23.74 41.82 16.98
C LYS A 107 22.32 41.40 16.61
N VAL A 108 21.34 41.95 17.30
CA VAL A 108 19.93 41.79 16.93
C VAL A 108 19.67 42.50 15.60
N LEU A 109 19.24 41.74 14.61
CA LEU A 109 18.92 42.19 13.26
C LEU A 109 17.48 42.70 13.18
N LYS A 110 16.55 41.95 13.79
CA LYS A 110 15.13 42.27 13.75
C LYS A 110 14.41 41.77 15.00
N LYS A 111 13.29 42.43 15.34
CA LYS A 111 12.43 42.07 16.47
C LYS A 111 11.00 41.90 16.00
N TYR A 112 10.34 40.87 16.50
CA TYR A 112 8.94 40.57 16.22
C TYR A 112 8.17 40.51 17.53
N LYS A 113 7.05 41.23 17.63
CA LYS A 113 6.10 41.06 18.74
C LYS A 113 5.39 39.71 18.59
N VAL A 114 5.37 38.91 19.64
CA VAL A 114 4.66 37.63 19.63
C VAL A 114 3.20 37.85 20.03
N GLY A 115 2.30 37.41 19.15
CA GLY A 115 0.87 37.32 19.40
C GLY A 115 0.40 35.88 19.26
N ILE A 116 -0.56 35.48 20.08
CA ILE A 116 -1.16 34.15 20.07
C ILE A 116 -2.64 34.31 19.75
N GLN A 117 -3.09 33.63 18.71
CA GLN A 117 -4.46 33.64 18.25
C GLN A 117 -5.07 32.25 18.38
N GLU A 118 -6.30 32.17 18.89
CA GLU A 118 -7.06 30.93 18.88
C GLU A 118 -7.52 30.60 17.45
N ALA A 119 -7.02 29.50 16.89
CA ALA A 119 -7.32 29.05 15.54
C ALA A 119 -6.85 27.60 15.33
N ALA A 120 -7.38 26.94 14.31
CA ALA A 120 -6.80 25.71 13.79
C ALA A 120 -5.47 26.04 13.07
N LEU A 121 -4.56 25.05 12.98
CA LEU A 121 -3.30 25.23 12.27
C LEU A 121 -3.52 25.64 10.81
N PRO A 122 -2.68 26.53 10.24
CA PRO A 122 -2.80 26.97 8.85
C PRO A 122 -2.79 25.79 7.87
N PRO A 123 -3.69 25.78 6.86
CA PRO A 123 -3.63 24.79 5.81
C PRO A 123 -2.52 25.09 4.81
N VAL A 124 -2.20 24.10 3.99
CA VAL A 124 -1.33 24.26 2.82
C VAL A 124 -2.16 24.04 1.56
N LEU A 125 -1.99 24.92 0.57
CA LEU A 125 -2.61 24.81 -0.75
C LEU A 125 -1.49 24.81 -1.79
N LYS A 126 -1.43 23.78 -2.63
CA LYS A 126 -0.37 23.62 -3.64
C LYS A 126 -0.98 23.47 -5.02
N LEU A 127 -0.51 24.27 -5.97
CA LEU A 127 -0.81 24.05 -7.39
C LEU A 127 0.17 23.03 -7.96
N HIS A 128 -0.31 22.15 -8.83
CA HIS A 128 0.58 21.24 -9.57
C HIS A 128 1.38 21.97 -10.64
N ARG A 129 0.89 23.13 -11.11
CA ARG A 129 1.61 24.05 -11.99
C ARG A 129 1.36 25.48 -11.52
N GLU A 130 2.43 26.27 -11.46
CA GLU A 130 2.36 27.67 -11.03
C GLU A 130 1.97 28.62 -12.18
N ALA A 131 1.92 28.13 -13.41
CA ALA A 131 1.54 28.92 -14.58
C ALA A 131 0.61 28.17 -15.54
N VAL A 132 -0.22 28.93 -16.26
CA VAL A 132 -1.09 28.48 -17.35
C VAL A 132 -1.02 29.44 -18.53
N THR A 133 -1.23 28.93 -19.74
CA THR A 133 -1.30 29.77 -20.94
C THR A 133 -2.65 30.47 -21.04
N ALA A 134 -2.66 31.79 -21.24
CA ALA A 134 -3.89 32.54 -21.43
C ALA A 134 -4.55 32.24 -22.79
N GLY A 135 -5.88 32.20 -22.83
CA GLY A 135 -6.66 32.03 -24.06
C GLY A 135 -6.79 30.59 -24.57
N VAL A 136 -6.24 29.59 -23.86
CA VAL A 136 -6.39 28.17 -24.19
C VAL A 136 -7.02 27.39 -23.05
N SER A 137 -7.79 26.36 -23.41
CA SER A 137 -8.49 25.50 -22.46
C SER A 137 -7.52 24.48 -21.85
N GLN A 138 -7.36 24.51 -20.54
CA GLN A 138 -6.41 23.68 -19.78
C GLN A 138 -7.06 23.10 -18.52
N GLU A 139 -6.33 22.19 -17.86
CA GLU A 139 -6.66 21.68 -16.54
C GLU A 139 -5.87 22.43 -15.46
N ILE A 140 -6.53 22.73 -14.34
CA ILE A 140 -5.88 23.23 -13.12
C ILE A 140 -6.07 22.19 -12.02
N THR A 141 -4.95 21.74 -11.46
CA THR A 141 -4.94 20.79 -10.34
C THR A 141 -4.29 21.42 -9.12
N LEU A 142 -4.96 21.29 -7.98
CA LEU A 142 -4.45 21.74 -6.69
C LEU A 142 -4.70 20.71 -5.60
N ASP A 143 -3.75 20.64 -4.67
CA ASP A 143 -3.79 19.81 -3.47
C ASP A 143 -3.95 20.71 -2.24
N PHE A 144 -4.95 20.39 -1.42
CA PHE A 144 -5.20 21.00 -0.13
C PHE A 144 -4.81 20.03 0.99
N PHE A 145 -4.11 20.54 1.99
CA PHE A 145 -3.73 19.85 3.22
C PHE A 145 -4.22 20.66 4.41
N ALA A 146 -5.08 20.06 5.24
CA ALA A 146 -5.48 20.63 6.52
C ALA A 146 -4.28 20.67 7.47
N GLY A 147 -4.12 21.79 8.18
CA GLY A 147 -3.01 21.98 9.13
C GLY A 147 -3.06 21.02 10.33
N GLN A 148 -4.24 20.46 10.65
CA GLN A 148 -4.41 19.42 11.66
C GLN A 148 -5.55 18.47 11.26
N ARG A 149 -5.48 17.24 11.78
CA ARG A 149 -6.49 16.20 11.54
C ARG A 149 -7.77 16.52 12.31
N THR A 150 -8.95 16.15 11.78
CA THR A 150 -10.24 16.39 12.46
C THR A 150 -11.37 15.60 11.77
N PRO A 151 -12.38 15.11 12.50
CA PRO A 151 -13.62 14.61 11.89
C PRO A 151 -14.52 15.77 11.45
N MET A 152 -15.54 15.49 10.63
CA MET A 152 -16.60 16.43 10.24
C MET A 152 -16.07 17.80 9.79
N ALA A 153 -14.98 17.82 9.04
CA ALA A 153 -14.34 19.06 8.60
C ALA A 153 -15.20 19.79 7.56
N CYS A 154 -15.10 21.11 7.55
CA CYS A 154 -15.57 21.95 6.46
C CYS A 154 -14.36 22.61 5.80
N VAL A 155 -14.23 22.54 4.48
CA VAL A 155 -13.13 23.16 3.73
C VAL A 155 -13.70 24.11 2.69
N ASP A 156 -13.25 25.36 2.72
CA ASP A 156 -13.58 26.38 1.73
C ASP A 156 -12.37 26.61 0.82
N ILE A 157 -12.55 26.45 -0.49
CA ILE A 157 -11.56 26.80 -1.52
C ILE A 157 -12.18 27.87 -2.43
N LEU A 158 -11.66 29.10 -2.38
CA LEU A 158 -12.01 30.16 -3.30
C LEU A 158 -11.27 29.97 -4.63
N VAL A 159 -12.03 29.73 -5.68
CA VAL A 159 -11.57 29.82 -7.07
C VAL A 159 -11.74 31.28 -7.52
N PRO A 160 -10.66 31.96 -7.97
CA PRO A 160 -10.71 33.39 -8.26
C PRO A 160 -11.55 33.71 -9.51
N ALA A 161 -12.10 34.93 -9.55
CA ALA A 161 -12.88 35.39 -10.71
C ALA A 161 -12.09 35.31 -12.02
N GLY A 162 -12.74 34.76 -13.06
CA GLY A 162 -12.16 34.48 -14.37
C GLY A 162 -11.70 33.03 -14.56
N ILE A 163 -11.92 32.18 -13.56
CA ILE A 163 -11.84 30.72 -13.66
C ILE A 163 -13.23 30.18 -13.29
N ASP A 164 -13.90 29.56 -14.26
CA ASP A 164 -15.24 29.02 -14.05
C ASP A 164 -15.17 27.63 -13.43
N VAL A 165 -15.89 27.46 -12.32
CA VAL A 165 -16.07 26.18 -11.64
C VAL A 165 -17.55 25.87 -11.49
N THR A 166 -17.90 24.63 -11.84
CA THR A 166 -19.23 24.05 -11.80
C THR A 166 -19.14 22.68 -11.13
N LEU A 167 -20.29 22.09 -10.82
CA LEU A 167 -20.33 20.74 -10.27
C LEU A 167 -19.92 19.65 -11.27
N ASP A 168 -19.87 19.98 -12.58
CA ASP A 168 -19.66 19.00 -13.66
C ASP A 168 -18.29 19.11 -14.33
N ASN A 169 -17.65 20.30 -14.30
CA ASN A 169 -16.30 20.49 -14.84
C ASN A 169 -15.18 20.31 -13.80
N ALA A 170 -15.52 20.14 -12.52
CA ALA A 170 -14.56 19.92 -11.46
C ALA A 170 -14.68 18.50 -10.87
N MET A 171 -13.54 17.93 -10.50
CA MET A 171 -13.41 16.62 -9.89
C MET A 171 -12.63 16.72 -8.59
N VAL A 172 -12.91 15.81 -7.65
CA VAL A 172 -12.31 15.76 -6.33
C VAL A 172 -11.91 14.35 -5.94
N ASP A 173 -10.76 14.21 -5.28
CA ASP A 173 -10.35 13.02 -4.56
C ASP A 173 -10.10 13.42 -3.09
N VAL A 174 -10.94 12.91 -2.19
CA VAL A 174 -10.86 13.16 -0.75
C VAL A 174 -10.10 12.02 -0.09
N ILE A 175 -9.01 12.35 0.60
CA ILE A 175 -8.12 11.42 1.34
C ILE A 175 -7.69 10.16 0.56
N GLY A 176 -7.70 10.20 -0.78
CA GLY A 176 -7.30 9.07 -1.64
C GLY A 176 -8.38 8.03 -1.88
N ARG A 177 -9.67 8.36 -1.72
CA ARG A 177 -10.80 7.47 -2.06
C ARG A 177 -11.01 7.29 -3.57
N GLY A 178 -10.30 8.07 -4.38
CA GLY A 178 -10.41 8.07 -5.83
C GLY A 178 -11.20 9.28 -6.34
N MET A 179 -10.87 9.68 -7.57
CA MET A 179 -11.38 10.89 -8.20
C MET A 179 -12.84 10.74 -8.65
N VAL A 180 -13.72 11.64 -8.22
CA VAL A 180 -15.12 11.73 -8.66
C VAL A 180 -15.45 13.15 -9.11
N VAL A 181 -16.43 13.31 -10.01
CA VAL A 181 -16.97 14.65 -10.34
C VAL A 181 -17.64 15.24 -9.10
N LEU A 182 -17.56 16.56 -8.86
CA LEU A 182 -18.05 17.19 -7.62
C LEU A 182 -19.50 16.80 -7.30
N ARG A 183 -20.40 16.79 -8.30
CA ARG A 183 -21.81 16.39 -8.11
C ARG A 183 -21.99 15.01 -7.48
N GLU A 184 -21.05 14.09 -7.70
CA GLU A 184 -21.13 12.70 -7.26
C GLU A 184 -20.46 12.46 -5.90
N LEU A 185 -19.80 13.45 -5.30
CA LEU A 185 -19.16 13.31 -3.98
C LEU A 185 -20.11 12.77 -2.89
N PRO A 186 -21.37 13.24 -2.75
CA PRO A 186 -22.29 12.69 -1.75
C PRO A 186 -22.71 11.23 -2.01
N LYS A 187 -22.56 10.75 -3.25
CA LYS A 187 -22.91 9.38 -3.66
C LYS A 187 -21.71 8.43 -3.66
N GLN A 188 -20.50 8.95 -3.50
CA GLN A 188 -19.29 8.13 -3.47
C GLN A 188 -19.37 7.15 -2.30
N SER A 189 -18.99 5.89 -2.54
CA SER A 189 -18.98 4.87 -1.50
C SER A 189 -18.04 5.25 -0.35
N ILE A 190 -18.53 5.07 0.88
CA ILE A 190 -17.70 5.19 2.09
C ILE A 190 -16.88 3.92 2.37
N GLY A 191 -17.10 2.85 1.60
CA GLY A 191 -16.60 1.50 1.86
C GLY A 191 -17.60 0.65 2.65
N ARG A 192 -17.29 -0.63 2.85
CA ARG A 192 -18.05 -1.50 3.76
C ARG A 192 -17.83 -1.10 5.22
N THR A 193 -18.94 -0.97 5.96
CA THR A 193 -18.94 -0.62 7.39
C THR A 193 -20.05 -1.39 8.13
N GLY A 194 -19.93 -1.47 9.46
CA GLY A 194 -21.05 -1.78 10.36
C GLY A 194 -21.98 -0.58 10.52
N THR A 195 -23.18 -0.83 11.08
CA THR A 195 -24.25 0.18 11.12
C THR A 195 -23.94 1.40 11.98
N HIS A 196 -23.00 1.30 12.92
CA HIS A 196 -22.63 2.38 13.86
C HIS A 196 -21.53 3.31 13.35
N TYR A 197 -21.06 3.17 12.10
CA TYR A 197 -20.16 4.16 11.52
C TYR A 197 -20.91 5.49 11.28
N SER A 198 -20.30 6.60 11.69
CA SER A 198 -20.93 7.92 11.78
C SER A 198 -21.15 8.58 10.42
N TYR A 199 -20.30 8.27 9.44
CA TYR A 199 -20.39 8.83 8.10
C TYR A 199 -21.30 7.97 7.24
N LYS A 200 -22.25 8.59 6.54
CA LYS A 200 -23.15 7.93 5.56
C LYS A 200 -22.78 8.24 4.11
N GLN A 201 -21.86 9.19 3.91
CA GLN A 201 -21.32 9.63 2.64
C GLN A 201 -19.92 10.23 2.86
N VAL A 202 -19.15 10.40 1.80
CA VAL A 202 -17.78 10.95 1.87
C VAL A 202 -17.78 12.43 2.24
N GLY A 203 -18.75 13.19 1.73
CA GLY A 203 -18.91 14.61 2.01
C GLY A 203 -19.99 15.26 1.15
N GLU A 204 -20.33 16.49 1.50
CA GLU A 204 -21.18 17.39 0.71
C GLU A 204 -20.34 18.42 -0.02
N VAL A 205 -20.86 18.94 -1.13
CA VAL A 205 -20.23 20.05 -1.86
C VAL A 205 -21.24 21.09 -2.34
N THR A 206 -20.94 22.36 -2.09
CA THR A 206 -21.73 23.50 -2.56
C THR A 206 -20.85 24.57 -3.20
N LEU A 207 -21.41 25.29 -4.17
CA LEU A 207 -20.75 26.42 -4.82
C LEU A 207 -21.40 27.73 -4.36
N HIS A 208 -20.59 28.65 -3.86
CA HIS A 208 -21.03 29.96 -3.37
C HIS A 208 -20.39 31.08 -4.20
N PRO A 209 -21.15 31.76 -5.07
CA PRO A 209 -20.65 32.92 -5.81
C PRO A 209 -20.32 34.08 -4.86
N MET A 210 -19.11 34.62 -4.97
CA MET A 210 -18.59 35.74 -4.16
C MET A 210 -18.44 37.03 -4.99
N GLY A 211 -19.24 37.16 -6.05
CA GLY A 211 -19.19 38.28 -6.98
C GLY A 211 -17.81 38.45 -7.61
N LYS A 212 -17.21 39.64 -7.47
CA LYS A 212 -15.90 39.97 -8.08
C LYS A 212 -14.73 39.15 -7.53
N ARG A 213 -14.89 38.45 -6.39
CA ARG A 213 -13.84 37.59 -5.82
C ARG A 213 -13.73 36.22 -6.51
N GLY A 214 -14.80 35.72 -7.11
CA GLY A 214 -14.88 34.38 -7.72
C GLY A 214 -15.93 33.51 -7.04
N THR A 215 -15.66 32.21 -6.92
CA THR A 215 -16.59 31.21 -6.38
C THR A 215 -15.92 30.38 -5.30
N VAL A 216 -16.54 30.27 -4.12
CA VAL A 216 -16.08 29.34 -3.08
C VAL A 216 -16.70 27.97 -3.33
N ILE A 217 -15.86 26.96 -3.44
CA ILE A 217 -16.25 25.56 -3.31
C ILE A 217 -16.18 25.22 -1.83
N ARG A 218 -17.31 24.87 -1.24
CA ARG A 218 -17.39 24.43 0.16
C ARG A 218 -17.61 22.94 0.20
N PHE A 219 -16.67 22.23 0.79
CA PHE A 219 -16.81 20.82 1.17
C PHE A 219 -17.21 20.73 2.64
N SER A 220 -18.17 19.88 2.99
CA SER A 220 -18.64 19.71 4.37
C SER A 220 -18.79 18.25 4.76
N GLY A 221 -18.65 17.95 6.06
CA GLY A 221 -18.84 16.59 6.59
C GLY A 221 -17.70 15.64 6.22
N LEU A 222 -16.51 16.15 5.97
CA LEU A 222 -15.35 15.33 5.59
C LEU A 222 -14.70 14.67 6.80
N ASP A 223 -14.33 13.39 6.68
CA ASP A 223 -13.43 12.76 7.64
C ASP A 223 -11.97 12.98 7.25
N LEU A 224 -11.29 13.92 7.92
CA LEU A 224 -9.87 14.22 7.70
C LEU A 224 -8.98 13.68 8.83
N ARG A 225 -9.45 12.66 9.56
CA ARG A 225 -8.63 11.95 10.57
C ARG A 225 -7.55 11.06 9.94
N PRO A 226 -7.80 10.35 8.82
CA PRO A 226 -6.74 9.63 8.11
C PRO A 226 -5.71 10.59 7.51
N SER A 227 -4.47 10.12 7.38
CA SER A 227 -3.39 10.86 6.72
C SER A 227 -2.93 10.06 5.51
N ASN A 228 -3.35 10.47 4.32
CA ASN A 228 -3.18 9.73 3.06
C ASN A 228 -2.68 10.69 1.97
N GLY A 229 -1.65 11.49 2.25
CA GLY A 229 -1.23 12.60 1.38
C GLY A 229 -2.23 13.77 1.37
N PRO A 230 -2.52 14.39 0.21
CA PRO A 230 -3.50 15.48 0.12
C PRO A 230 -4.87 15.11 0.70
N ASP A 231 -5.42 15.98 1.54
CA ASP A 231 -6.77 15.81 2.10
C ASP A 231 -7.83 15.97 1.02
N ILE A 232 -7.62 16.93 0.12
CA ILE A 232 -8.44 17.16 -1.06
C ILE A 232 -7.48 17.39 -2.24
N ARG A 233 -7.62 16.60 -3.30
CA ARG A 233 -7.10 16.93 -4.62
C ARG A 233 -8.25 17.40 -5.48
N LEU A 234 -8.21 18.64 -5.95
CA LEU A 234 -9.23 19.26 -6.80
C LEU A 234 -8.66 19.46 -8.20
N VAL A 235 -9.40 19.00 -9.21
CA VAL A 235 -9.08 19.13 -10.63
C VAL A 235 -10.19 19.90 -11.31
N ILE A 236 -9.89 21.07 -11.88
CA ILE A 236 -10.85 21.87 -12.64
C ILE A 236 -10.49 21.75 -14.12
N LYS A 237 -11.41 21.17 -14.90
CA LYS A 237 -11.21 20.90 -16.33
C LYS A 237 -11.79 22.02 -17.18
N GLY A 238 -11.20 22.17 -18.37
CA GLY A 238 -11.72 23.08 -19.40
C GLY A 238 -11.52 24.57 -19.07
N VAL A 239 -10.59 24.91 -18.18
CA VAL A 239 -10.36 26.28 -17.74
C VAL A 239 -9.72 27.10 -18.84
N THR A 240 -10.31 28.23 -19.20
CA THR A 240 -9.73 29.21 -20.13
C THR A 240 -9.62 30.57 -19.45
N VAL A 241 -8.41 30.98 -19.09
CA VAL A 241 -8.17 32.31 -18.50
C VAL A 241 -7.90 33.33 -19.60
N SER A 242 -8.64 34.45 -19.61
CA SER A 242 -8.58 35.44 -20.69
C SER A 242 -7.58 36.58 -20.46
N ARG A 243 -7.08 36.77 -19.24
CA ARG A 243 -6.19 37.89 -18.88
C ARG A 243 -4.87 37.38 -18.35
N VAL A 244 -3.77 37.92 -18.88
CA VAL A 244 -2.42 37.72 -18.35
C VAL A 244 -2.31 38.48 -17.03
N LYS A 245 -2.40 37.75 -15.92
CA LYS A 245 -2.32 38.25 -14.55
C LYS A 245 -2.15 37.09 -13.57
N GLU A 246 -1.94 37.42 -12.31
CA GLU A 246 -2.03 36.48 -11.22
C GLU A 246 -3.50 36.16 -10.86
N TYR A 247 -3.77 34.88 -10.59
CA TYR A 247 -5.03 34.36 -10.09
C TYR A 247 -4.78 33.67 -8.75
N CYS A 248 -5.25 34.28 -7.66
CA CYS A 248 -5.01 33.79 -6.30
C CYS A 248 -6.15 32.87 -5.85
N PHE A 249 -5.84 31.60 -5.62
CA PHE A 249 -6.72 30.69 -4.91
C PHE A 249 -6.55 30.90 -3.41
N GLU A 250 -7.65 30.88 -2.67
CA GLU A 250 -7.61 30.96 -1.20
C GLU A 250 -8.20 29.67 -0.62
N ALA A 251 -7.67 29.20 0.51
CA ALA A 251 -8.30 28.09 1.23
C ALA A 251 -8.29 28.28 2.75
N SER A 252 -9.35 27.79 3.40
CA SER A 252 -9.45 27.69 4.86
C SER A 252 -10.30 26.49 5.24
N TYR A 253 -10.23 26.05 6.49
CA TYR A 253 -11.05 24.95 6.99
C TYR A 253 -11.50 25.18 8.44
N THR A 254 -12.49 24.40 8.86
CA THR A 254 -12.92 24.33 10.26
C THR A 254 -12.79 22.92 10.81
N THR A 255 -12.32 22.80 12.05
CA THR A 255 -12.31 21.56 12.83
C THR A 255 -13.64 21.39 13.56
N SER A 256 -14.01 20.14 13.89
CA SER A 256 -15.16 19.87 14.76
C SER A 256 -14.73 19.37 16.14
N GLN A 257 -13.64 18.61 16.20
CA GLN A 257 -13.05 18.06 17.41
C GLN A 257 -11.53 18.21 17.39
N PRO A 258 -10.88 18.22 18.58
CA PRO A 258 -11.48 18.29 19.92
C PRO A 258 -12.10 19.67 20.24
N ARG A 259 -11.82 20.68 19.42
CA ARG A 259 -12.44 22.00 19.48
C ARG A 259 -12.90 22.44 18.09
N ILE A 260 -13.95 23.24 18.05
CA ILE A 260 -14.41 23.89 16.83
C ILE A 260 -13.57 25.15 16.62
N LEU A 261 -12.67 25.10 15.64
CA LEU A 261 -11.75 26.17 15.32
C LEU A 261 -11.78 26.45 13.83
N ARG A 262 -11.56 27.71 13.43
CA ARG A 262 -11.35 28.08 12.03
C ARG A 262 -9.88 28.33 11.79
N SER A 263 -9.36 27.82 10.67
CA SER A 263 -7.99 28.09 10.26
C SER A 263 -7.85 29.51 9.70
N PRO A 264 -6.64 30.09 9.70
CA PRO A 264 -6.36 31.21 8.81
C PRO A 264 -6.48 30.79 7.34
N VAL A 265 -6.56 31.80 6.47
CA VAL A 265 -6.58 31.62 5.02
C VAL A 265 -5.15 31.42 4.52
N THR A 266 -4.96 30.42 3.66
CA THR A 266 -3.75 30.22 2.87
C THR A 266 -4.01 30.60 1.41
N VAL A 267 -2.97 30.93 0.66
CA VAL A 267 -3.07 31.39 -0.73
C VAL A 267 -2.13 30.59 -1.62
N ALA A 268 -2.61 30.19 -2.80
CA ALA A 268 -1.79 29.69 -3.90
C ALA A 268 -1.99 30.56 -5.14
N SER A 269 -0.90 31.05 -5.72
CA SER A 269 -0.94 31.95 -6.87
C SER A 269 -0.69 31.21 -8.19
N LEU A 270 -1.63 31.35 -9.13
CA LEU A 270 -1.47 30.86 -10.49
C LEU A 270 -1.19 32.03 -11.44
N GLN A 271 -0.07 31.97 -12.16
CA GLN A 271 0.29 32.98 -13.15
C GLN A 271 -0.28 32.63 -14.52
N ALA A 272 -1.21 33.44 -15.03
CA ALA A 272 -1.61 33.36 -16.43
C ALA A 272 -0.58 34.12 -17.28
N VAL A 273 0.07 33.43 -18.21
CA VAL A 273 1.10 33.99 -19.09
C VAL A 273 0.66 33.94 -20.55
N SER A 274 1.25 34.79 -21.39
CA SER A 274 0.96 34.76 -22.83
C SER A 274 1.64 33.58 -23.55
N THR A 275 2.75 33.05 -23.02
CA THR A 275 3.49 31.95 -23.64
C THR A 275 2.95 30.56 -23.24
N ILE A 276 3.43 29.51 -23.93
CA ILE A 276 3.11 28.11 -23.59
C ILE A 276 3.69 27.78 -22.21
N ALA A 277 2.84 27.39 -21.25
CA ALA A 277 3.21 27.13 -19.86
C ALA A 277 3.08 25.66 -19.46
N ASP A 278 2.56 24.82 -20.35
CA ASP A 278 2.28 23.40 -20.13
C ASP A 278 3.11 22.49 -21.04
N TRP A 279 4.28 22.96 -21.50
CA TRP A 279 5.25 22.11 -22.18
C TRP A 279 5.85 21.13 -21.18
N VAL A 280 5.45 19.86 -21.25
CA VAL A 280 5.84 18.83 -20.29
C VAL A 280 6.41 17.61 -20.99
N ARG A 281 7.38 16.97 -20.35
CA ARG A 281 7.86 15.65 -20.80
C ARG A 281 6.87 14.58 -20.34
N LEU A 282 6.51 13.68 -21.25
CA LEU A 282 5.78 12.47 -20.92
C LEU A 282 6.75 11.47 -20.27
N PRO A 283 6.44 10.94 -19.07
CA PRO A 283 7.33 10.00 -18.39
C PRO A 283 7.40 8.68 -19.17
N LEU A 284 8.55 8.02 -19.09
CA LEU A 284 8.71 6.67 -19.62
C LEU A 284 7.74 5.74 -18.86
N ARG A 285 6.77 5.15 -19.56
CA ARG A 285 5.84 4.15 -19.00
C ARG A 285 6.00 2.83 -19.74
N ARG A 286 6.21 1.75 -19.00
CA ARG A 286 6.27 0.38 -19.51
C ARG A 286 5.71 -0.57 -18.45
N ALA A 287 5.12 -1.68 -18.89
CA ALA A 287 4.71 -2.74 -17.96
C ALA A 287 5.91 -3.30 -17.19
N TYR A 288 7.03 -3.53 -17.87
CA TYR A 288 8.26 -4.09 -17.30
C TYR A 288 9.49 -3.25 -17.66
N TYR A 289 10.51 -3.29 -16.78
CA TYR A 289 11.86 -2.83 -17.13
C TYR A 289 12.46 -3.68 -18.26
N LYS A 290 13.26 -3.04 -19.13
CA LYS A 290 13.99 -3.73 -20.20
C LYS A 290 15.40 -3.18 -20.30
N ASP A 291 16.39 -4.06 -20.13
CA ASP A 291 17.83 -3.76 -20.19
C ASP A 291 18.27 -3.19 -21.56
N THR A 292 17.53 -3.51 -22.64
CA THR A 292 17.79 -3.01 -24.00
C THR A 292 17.09 -1.68 -24.33
N GLN A 293 16.71 -0.90 -23.32
CA GLN A 293 16.00 0.36 -23.55
C GLN A 293 16.89 1.41 -24.24
N GLY A 294 16.39 1.94 -25.36
CA GLY A 294 17.02 3.09 -26.02
C GLY A 294 16.67 4.39 -25.29
N PHE A 295 17.69 5.12 -24.86
CA PHE A 295 17.55 6.46 -24.23
C PHE A 295 17.69 7.61 -25.23
N SER A 296 17.79 7.29 -26.52
CA SER A 296 18.03 8.27 -27.58
C SER A 296 16.78 9.07 -27.96
N GLY A 297 15.68 8.96 -27.22
CA GLY A 297 14.46 9.70 -27.50
C GLY A 297 13.59 9.99 -26.28
N ALA A 298 12.76 11.03 -26.41
CA ALA A 298 11.83 11.49 -25.39
C ALA A 298 10.56 12.05 -26.04
N SER A 299 9.43 11.92 -25.34
CA SER A 299 8.12 12.40 -25.78
C SER A 299 7.68 13.57 -24.90
N PHE A 300 7.04 14.55 -25.52
CA PHE A 300 6.57 15.77 -24.87
C PHE A 300 5.14 16.07 -25.28
N ALA A 301 4.41 16.80 -24.45
CA ALA A 301 3.06 17.27 -24.73
C ALA A 301 2.89 18.72 -24.29
N TRP A 302 1.97 19.43 -24.95
CA TRP A 302 1.48 20.76 -24.57
C TRP A 302 0.09 20.99 -25.18
N THR A 303 -0.63 22.02 -24.71
CA THR A 303 -1.89 22.43 -25.32
C THR A 303 -1.62 23.30 -26.56
N PRO A 304 -2.00 22.89 -27.78
CA PRO A 304 -1.78 23.70 -28.98
C PRO A 304 -2.54 25.03 -28.96
N VAL A 305 -1.94 26.06 -29.55
CA VAL A 305 -2.57 27.37 -29.75
C VAL A 305 -2.93 27.50 -31.23
N ARG A 306 -4.20 27.79 -31.53
CA ARG A 306 -4.77 27.75 -32.90
C ARG A 306 -3.97 28.51 -33.97
N ASP A 307 -3.30 29.61 -33.59
CA ASP A 307 -2.56 30.48 -34.50
C ASP A 307 -1.03 30.32 -34.41
N ALA A 308 -0.53 29.34 -33.66
CA ALA A 308 0.90 29.05 -33.49
C ALA A 308 1.32 27.79 -34.28
N GLN A 309 1.07 27.77 -35.59
CA GLN A 309 1.36 26.60 -36.44
C GLN A 309 2.86 26.38 -36.70
N GLU A 310 3.68 27.43 -36.60
CA GLU A 310 5.13 27.33 -36.73
C GLU A 310 5.82 27.48 -35.38
N PHE A 311 6.64 26.50 -35.02
CA PHE A 311 7.48 26.55 -33.81
C PHE A 311 8.85 25.91 -34.05
N ALA A 312 9.86 26.49 -33.40
CA ALA A 312 11.16 25.87 -33.24
C ALA A 312 11.19 25.09 -31.92
N VAL A 313 11.84 23.93 -31.91
CA VAL A 313 12.20 23.23 -30.67
C VAL A 313 13.64 23.60 -30.39
N LEU A 314 13.88 24.20 -29.23
CA LEU A 314 15.22 24.55 -28.79
C LEU A 314 15.69 23.55 -27.76
N TYR A 315 16.98 23.26 -27.77
CA TYR A 315 17.60 22.39 -26.79
C TYR A 315 18.88 23.02 -26.23
N SER A 316 19.25 22.59 -25.03
CA SER A 316 20.48 22.97 -24.34
C SER A 316 21.08 21.75 -23.65
N MET A 317 22.41 21.64 -23.65
CA MET A 317 23.17 20.61 -22.94
C MET A 317 24.05 21.18 -21.83
N ASP A 318 23.95 22.49 -21.55
CA ASP A 318 24.74 23.22 -20.57
C ASP A 318 23.88 23.87 -19.48
N GLU A 319 22.81 23.16 -19.11
CA GLU A 319 21.83 23.56 -18.09
C GLU A 319 21.04 24.83 -18.45
N GLY A 320 20.76 25.03 -19.74
CA GLY A 320 19.94 26.14 -20.22
C GLY A 320 20.71 27.45 -20.42
N LYS A 321 22.05 27.43 -20.38
CA LYS A 321 22.89 28.63 -20.57
C LYS A 321 22.96 29.02 -22.04
N THR A 322 23.09 28.07 -22.95
CA THR A 322 23.04 28.27 -24.40
C THR A 322 21.96 27.40 -25.03
N TRP A 323 21.38 27.86 -26.15
CA TRP A 323 20.23 27.22 -26.80
C TRP A 323 20.44 27.10 -28.30
N ASP A 324 20.41 25.87 -28.80
CA ASP A 324 20.46 25.53 -30.22
C ASP A 324 19.08 25.11 -30.74
N THR A 325 18.88 25.21 -32.05
CA THR A 325 17.65 24.72 -32.69
C THR A 325 17.77 23.24 -33.01
N LEU A 326 16.79 22.45 -32.59
CA LEU A 326 16.74 21.02 -32.87
C LEU A 326 16.39 20.79 -34.36
N PRO A 327 17.17 20.00 -35.11
CA PRO A 327 16.90 19.68 -36.51
C PRO A 327 15.52 19.04 -36.72
N LYS A 328 14.87 19.33 -37.85
CA LYS A 328 13.50 18.87 -38.13
C LYS A 328 13.42 17.34 -38.23
N GLU A 329 14.47 16.69 -38.73
CA GLU A 329 14.60 15.24 -38.89
C GLU A 329 14.75 14.47 -37.57
N MET A 330 15.06 15.15 -36.46
CA MET A 330 15.13 14.54 -35.13
C MET A 330 13.79 14.52 -34.40
N ARG A 331 12.78 15.20 -34.95
CA ARG A 331 11.48 15.40 -34.30
C ARG A 331 10.31 15.00 -35.19
N SER A 332 9.27 14.47 -34.56
CA SER A 332 7.96 14.26 -35.20
C SER A 332 6.88 14.78 -34.26
N SER A 333 6.07 15.73 -34.74
CA SER A 333 4.91 16.24 -34.01
C SER A 333 3.62 15.77 -34.65
N ASP A 334 2.59 15.57 -33.84
CA ASP A 334 1.21 15.45 -34.32
C ASP A 334 0.48 16.81 -34.26
N ALA A 335 -0.76 16.82 -34.75
CA ALA A 335 -1.61 18.01 -34.73
C ALA A 335 -2.20 18.29 -33.33
N ASP A 336 -2.10 17.33 -32.40
CA ASP A 336 -2.76 17.35 -31.10
C ASP A 336 -1.84 17.84 -29.97
N GLY A 337 -0.63 18.31 -30.31
CA GLY A 337 0.30 18.88 -29.35
C GLY A 337 1.18 17.85 -28.66
N GLN A 338 1.55 16.77 -29.34
CA GLN A 338 2.63 15.89 -28.92
C GLN A 338 3.84 16.01 -29.83
N LEU A 339 5.03 15.85 -29.24
CA LEU A 339 6.30 15.84 -29.95
C LEU A 339 7.15 14.66 -29.47
N ASN A 340 7.59 13.84 -30.41
CA ASN A 340 8.63 12.85 -30.17
C ASN A 340 9.98 13.39 -30.68
N ILE A 341 11.00 13.30 -29.85
CA ILE A 341 12.39 13.61 -30.18
C ILE A 341 13.16 12.29 -30.20
N SER A 342 14.07 12.13 -31.16
CA SER A 342 14.91 10.94 -31.32
C SER A 342 16.36 11.33 -31.66
N ARG A 343 17.25 10.32 -31.70
CA ARG A 343 18.69 10.47 -32.04
C ARG A 343 19.46 11.39 -31.09
N LEU A 344 19.03 11.47 -29.84
CA LEU A 344 19.77 12.17 -28.79
C LEU A 344 21.08 11.42 -28.49
N GLN A 345 22.15 12.18 -28.21
CA GLN A 345 23.39 11.58 -27.70
C GLN A 345 23.13 10.96 -26.34
N PRO A 346 23.64 9.75 -26.05
CA PRO A 346 23.46 9.09 -24.77
C PRO A 346 24.19 9.83 -23.64
N ASP A 347 23.75 9.59 -22.40
CA ASP A 347 24.38 10.07 -21.16
C ASP A 347 24.55 11.60 -21.10
N ARG A 348 23.56 12.31 -21.65
CA ARG A 348 23.47 13.78 -21.64
C ARG A 348 22.18 14.25 -21.00
N LEU A 349 22.29 15.29 -20.16
CA LEU A 349 21.15 16.06 -19.67
C LEU A 349 20.78 17.13 -20.71
N TYR A 350 19.55 17.06 -21.20
CA TYR A 350 18.97 18.04 -22.11
C TYR A 350 17.92 18.88 -21.40
N ALA A 351 17.93 20.19 -21.68
CA ALA A 351 16.79 21.07 -21.48
C ALA A 351 16.12 21.33 -22.83
N PHE A 352 14.80 21.29 -22.89
CA PHE A 352 14.01 21.56 -24.09
C PHE A 352 12.98 22.66 -23.84
N LYS A 353 12.75 23.50 -24.83
CA LYS A 353 11.63 24.45 -24.86
C LYS A 353 11.13 24.67 -26.28
N LEU A 354 9.88 25.09 -26.41
CA LEU A 354 9.32 25.59 -27.66
C LEU A 354 9.63 27.07 -27.81
N ARG A 355 9.89 27.51 -29.04
CA ARG A 355 9.92 28.92 -29.43
C ARG A 355 8.88 29.17 -30.50
N VAL A 356 7.89 29.99 -30.16
CA VAL A 356 6.83 30.44 -31.05
C VAL A 356 7.19 31.84 -31.56
N PRO A 357 7.44 32.03 -32.87
CA PRO A 357 7.96 33.29 -33.40
C PRO A 357 6.90 34.40 -33.47
N ASN A 358 5.63 34.04 -33.72
CA ASN A 358 4.54 34.96 -34.04
C ASN A 358 3.22 34.53 -33.36
N GLY A 359 2.23 35.42 -33.38
CA GLY A 359 0.88 35.12 -32.87
C GLY A 359 0.72 35.36 -31.36
N PRO A 360 -0.48 35.04 -30.81
CA PRO A 360 -0.84 35.36 -29.43
C PRO A 360 0.06 34.72 -28.37
N ALA A 361 0.66 33.56 -28.69
CA ALA A 361 1.55 32.82 -27.81
C ALA A 361 3.05 33.03 -28.10
N ARG A 362 3.40 34.13 -28.78
CA ARG A 362 4.79 34.46 -29.14
C ARG A 362 5.71 34.45 -27.92
N GLY A 363 6.83 33.76 -28.04
CA GLY A 363 7.86 33.66 -27.02
C GLY A 363 8.34 32.24 -26.79
N ASP A 364 9.09 32.06 -25.70
CA ASP A 364 9.58 30.77 -25.26
C ASP A 364 8.59 30.12 -24.29
N SER A 365 8.41 28.81 -24.41
CA SER A 365 7.68 28.03 -23.41
C SER A 365 8.46 27.91 -22.10
N ASN A 366 7.83 27.32 -21.08
CA ASN A 366 8.56 26.74 -19.96
C ASN A 366 9.55 25.65 -20.44
N ILE A 367 10.50 25.30 -19.57
CA ILE A 367 11.55 24.30 -19.86
C ILE A 367 11.12 22.92 -19.37
N ALA A 368 11.32 21.89 -20.20
CA ALA A 368 11.21 20.49 -19.82
C ALA A 368 12.57 19.80 -19.93
N TRP A 369 12.86 18.87 -19.02
CA TRP A 369 14.18 18.23 -18.91
C TRP A 369 14.13 16.75 -19.28
N PHE A 370 15.25 16.22 -19.78
CA PHE A 370 15.42 14.79 -20.05
C PHE A 370 16.88 14.39 -19.92
N TYR A 371 17.16 13.33 -19.16
CA TYR A 371 18.45 12.68 -19.16
C TYR A 371 18.41 11.44 -20.06
N SER A 372 19.28 11.43 -21.06
CA SER A 372 19.35 10.42 -22.13
C SER A 372 20.20 9.20 -21.75
N GLY A 373 20.06 8.75 -20.51
CA GLY A 373 20.79 7.60 -19.97
C GLY A 373 20.24 7.18 -18.61
N GLU A 374 21.05 6.43 -17.86
CA GLU A 374 20.78 6.08 -16.47
C GLU A 374 21.66 6.89 -15.52
N TRP A 375 21.08 7.41 -14.43
CA TRP A 375 21.81 8.14 -13.42
C TRP A 375 22.64 7.15 -12.59
N ASN A 376 23.95 7.11 -12.81
CA ASN A 376 24.84 6.29 -11.98
C ASN A 376 24.91 6.89 -10.56
N ALA A 377 24.46 6.11 -9.57
CA ALA A 377 24.44 6.54 -8.18
C ALA A 377 25.84 6.95 -7.67
N GLN A 378 26.88 6.18 -8.00
CA GLN A 378 28.26 6.46 -7.56
C GLN A 378 28.82 7.74 -8.20
N GLU A 379 28.54 7.98 -9.48
CA GLU A 379 28.95 9.21 -10.17
C GLU A 379 28.25 10.46 -9.61
N TYR A 380 27.03 10.30 -9.06
CA TYR A 380 26.33 11.36 -8.34
C TYR A 380 26.91 11.64 -6.94
N GLY A 381 27.76 10.75 -6.42
CA GLY A 381 28.41 10.85 -5.13
C GLY A 381 27.83 9.97 -4.03
N VAL A 382 26.98 8.99 -4.36
CA VAL A 382 26.64 7.88 -3.44
C VAL A 382 27.88 7.01 -3.25
N GLN A 383 28.22 6.61 -2.03
CA GLN A 383 29.51 5.97 -1.77
C GLN A 383 29.54 4.51 -2.21
N GLY A 384 28.53 3.71 -1.84
CA GLY A 384 28.51 2.28 -2.18
C GLY A 384 29.66 1.46 -1.57
N THR A 385 30.27 1.96 -0.49
CA THR A 385 31.45 1.36 0.16
C THR A 385 31.10 0.31 1.21
N GLY A 386 29.83 0.20 1.58
CA GLY A 386 29.35 -0.66 2.66
C GLY A 386 29.56 -0.10 4.07
N THR A 387 30.28 1.00 4.28
CA THR A 387 30.47 1.59 5.63
C THR A 387 29.76 2.91 5.83
N ALA A 388 29.51 3.66 4.76
CA ALA A 388 28.80 4.93 4.82
C ALA A 388 27.28 4.73 4.87
N ASP A 389 26.58 5.64 5.52
CA ASP A 389 25.14 5.77 5.33
C ASP A 389 24.88 6.58 4.05
N ASP A 390 24.32 5.92 3.04
CA ASP A 390 24.05 6.50 1.72
C ASP A 390 22.64 7.11 1.61
N THR A 391 21.83 7.06 2.67
CA THR A 391 20.40 7.44 2.67
C THR A 391 20.14 8.82 2.08
N ASP A 392 20.75 9.86 2.64
CA ASP A 392 20.45 11.25 2.24
C ASP A 392 20.84 11.52 0.80
N LYS A 393 21.98 10.97 0.35
CA LYS A 393 22.47 11.18 -1.00
C LYS A 393 21.62 10.48 -2.05
N ILE A 394 21.12 9.28 -1.73
CA ILE A 394 20.18 8.57 -2.59
C ILE A 394 18.83 9.31 -2.64
N ASN A 395 18.31 9.79 -1.51
CA ASN A 395 17.06 10.56 -1.46
C ASN A 395 17.15 11.90 -2.21
N GLU A 396 18.32 12.56 -2.17
CA GLU A 396 18.62 13.74 -2.98
C GLU A 396 18.56 13.40 -4.48
N LEU A 397 19.17 12.29 -4.89
CA LEU A 397 19.16 11.83 -6.28
C LEU A 397 17.75 11.46 -6.76
N ILE A 398 16.96 10.71 -5.96
CA ILE A 398 15.56 10.40 -6.26
C ILE A 398 14.76 11.68 -6.49
N THR A 399 14.92 12.67 -5.61
CA THR A 399 14.24 13.97 -5.72
C THR A 399 14.67 14.72 -6.99
N ARG A 400 15.97 14.74 -7.29
CA ARG A 400 16.50 15.37 -8.51
C ARG A 400 15.92 14.73 -9.77
N VAL A 401 15.94 13.40 -9.86
CA VAL A 401 15.43 12.66 -11.03
C VAL A 401 13.93 12.90 -11.21
N HIS A 402 13.16 12.88 -10.11
CA HIS A 402 11.74 13.23 -10.14
C HIS A 402 11.48 14.65 -10.68
N ASN A 403 12.21 15.65 -10.16
CA ASN A 403 12.05 17.06 -10.58
C ASN A 403 12.43 17.29 -12.05
N LEU A 404 13.26 16.43 -12.63
CA LEU A 404 13.60 16.44 -14.06
C LEU A 404 12.60 15.64 -14.92
N GLY A 405 11.44 15.26 -14.36
CA GLY A 405 10.34 14.54 -15.01
C GLY A 405 10.43 13.02 -14.92
N GLY A 406 11.30 12.48 -14.06
CA GLY A 406 11.53 11.04 -13.89
C GLY A 406 12.73 10.50 -14.66
N GLY A 407 13.06 9.23 -14.43
CA GLY A 407 14.24 8.59 -15.02
C GLY A 407 14.66 7.37 -14.21
N ILE A 408 15.84 6.85 -14.54
CA ILE A 408 16.34 5.59 -13.99
C ILE A 408 17.63 5.86 -13.24
N ILE A 409 17.70 5.41 -11.99
CA ILE A 409 18.88 5.45 -11.14
C ILE A 409 19.48 4.07 -11.13
N ARG A 410 20.72 3.95 -11.61
CA ARG A 410 21.47 2.71 -11.65
C ARG A 410 22.40 2.61 -10.44
N PHE A 411 22.30 1.50 -9.72
CA PHE A 411 23.22 1.11 -8.65
C PHE A 411 24.19 0.08 -9.21
N PRO A 412 25.44 0.46 -9.55
CA PRO A 412 26.46 -0.49 -9.97
C PRO A 412 26.92 -1.38 -8.79
N ALA A 413 27.89 -2.26 -9.04
CA ALA A 413 28.45 -3.10 -7.98
C ALA A 413 28.98 -2.27 -6.80
N GLY A 414 28.61 -2.69 -5.59
CA GLY A 414 28.87 -1.96 -4.35
C GLY A 414 27.86 -2.32 -3.25
N GLU A 415 28.13 -1.88 -2.04
CA GLU A 415 27.20 -2.03 -0.91
C GLU A 415 26.68 -0.66 -0.47
N TYR A 416 25.36 -0.51 -0.44
CA TYR A 416 24.65 0.75 -0.16
C TYR A 416 23.83 0.61 1.12
N PRO A 417 24.40 0.93 2.29
CA PRO A 417 23.67 0.96 3.55
C PRO A 417 22.67 2.13 3.56
N VAL A 418 21.39 1.84 3.81
CA VAL A 418 20.31 2.84 3.79
C VAL A 418 19.33 2.65 4.94
N ARG A 419 18.68 3.74 5.34
CA ARG A 419 17.50 3.76 6.22
C ARG A 419 16.25 3.75 5.34
N THR A 420 15.45 4.81 5.39
CA THR A 420 14.26 4.95 4.55
C THR A 420 14.59 5.73 3.27
N LEU A 421 14.34 5.09 2.13
CA LEU A 421 14.38 5.72 0.81
C LEU A 421 12.97 6.19 0.42
N HIS A 422 12.83 7.49 0.11
CA HIS A 422 11.55 8.13 -0.21
C HIS A 422 11.32 8.13 -1.72
N MET A 423 10.59 7.15 -2.21
CA MET A 423 10.27 7.01 -3.63
C MET A 423 9.41 8.20 -4.11
N LYS A 424 9.58 8.56 -5.39
CA LYS A 424 8.85 9.64 -6.07
C LYS A 424 8.35 9.15 -7.42
N SER A 425 7.26 9.76 -7.91
CA SER A 425 6.67 9.38 -9.20
C SER A 425 7.69 9.40 -10.32
N HIS A 426 7.61 8.41 -11.20
CA HIS A 426 8.42 8.28 -12.42
C HIS A 426 9.92 8.02 -12.18
N VAL A 427 10.31 7.61 -10.98
CA VAL A 427 11.69 7.21 -10.65
C VAL A 427 11.81 5.70 -10.58
N TRP A 428 12.74 5.15 -11.34
CA TRP A 428 13.05 3.72 -11.35
C TRP A 428 14.43 3.48 -10.74
N LEU A 429 14.57 2.45 -9.91
CA LEU A 429 15.84 2.00 -9.36
C LEU A 429 16.23 0.70 -10.06
N HIS A 430 17.39 0.70 -10.71
CA HIS A 430 18.01 -0.47 -11.31
C HIS A 430 19.18 -0.94 -10.44
N VAL A 431 19.03 -2.10 -9.80
CA VAL A 431 19.99 -2.71 -8.89
C VAL A 431 20.80 -3.76 -9.65
N ASP A 432 21.97 -3.37 -10.14
CA ASP A 432 22.81 -4.23 -10.97
C ASP A 432 23.30 -5.45 -10.20
N ARG A 433 23.72 -6.47 -10.96
CA ARG A 433 24.53 -7.57 -10.45
C ARG A 433 25.73 -7.04 -9.65
N GLY A 434 25.86 -7.55 -8.42
CA GLY A 434 26.92 -7.16 -7.50
C GLY A 434 26.60 -5.91 -6.67
N ALA A 435 25.49 -5.23 -6.93
CA ALA A 435 24.96 -4.20 -6.05
C ALA A 435 24.19 -4.86 -4.89
N VAL A 436 24.40 -4.35 -3.67
CA VAL A 436 23.66 -4.75 -2.47
C VAL A 436 23.10 -3.50 -1.80
N ILE A 437 21.78 -3.31 -1.85
CA ILE A 437 21.13 -2.30 -1.01
C ILE A 437 20.77 -2.97 0.32
N ARG A 438 21.28 -2.46 1.44
CA ARG A 438 21.11 -3.11 2.75
C ARG A 438 20.58 -2.16 3.82
N ALA A 439 19.64 -2.61 4.63
CA ALA A 439 19.05 -1.77 5.66
C ALA A 439 20.04 -1.50 6.82
N LEU A 440 20.01 -0.25 7.31
CA LEU A 440 20.56 0.22 8.58
C LEU A 440 19.43 0.33 9.62
N PRO A 441 19.76 0.29 10.93
CA PRO A 441 18.80 0.68 11.96
C PRO A 441 18.45 2.17 11.86
N GLY A 442 17.28 2.54 12.39
CA GLY A 442 16.80 3.92 12.40
C GLY A 442 16.12 4.37 11.10
N ALA A 443 15.25 3.53 10.52
CA ALA A 443 14.26 3.99 9.54
C ALA A 443 13.40 5.13 10.13
N ASP A 444 12.63 5.78 9.26
CA ASP A 444 11.72 6.85 9.68
C ASP A 444 10.80 6.40 10.81
N ALA A 445 10.51 7.33 11.72
CA ALA A 445 9.61 7.06 12.83
C ALA A 445 8.20 6.73 12.31
N PRO A 446 7.50 5.79 12.97
CA PRO A 446 6.07 5.58 12.74
C PRO A 446 5.29 6.90 12.76
N GLU A 447 4.42 7.13 11.75
CA GLU A 447 3.68 8.38 11.66
C GLU A 447 2.74 8.61 12.85
N THR A 448 2.41 9.88 13.14
CA THR A 448 1.45 10.19 14.20
C THR A 448 0.01 10.07 13.69
N THR A 449 -0.87 9.54 14.53
CA THR A 449 -2.25 9.21 14.17
C THR A 449 -3.28 9.97 15.01
N TRP A 450 -4.54 10.00 14.53
CA TRP A 450 -5.66 10.54 15.29
C TRP A 450 -6.09 9.62 16.45
N PHE A 451 -5.97 8.31 16.26
CA PHE A 451 -6.38 7.28 17.22
C PHE A 451 -5.17 6.59 17.87
N SER A 452 -5.42 5.94 19.01
CA SER A 452 -4.48 5.01 19.63
C SER A 452 -4.59 3.62 18.99
N ASP A 453 -3.46 2.95 18.77
CA ASP A 453 -3.38 1.55 18.32
C ASP A 453 -3.26 0.55 19.49
N ARG A 454 -3.14 1.01 20.74
CA ARG A 454 -2.81 0.15 21.89
C ARG A 454 -3.86 -0.92 22.19
N ALA A 455 -5.14 -0.61 22.00
CA ALA A 455 -6.21 -1.60 22.16
C ALA A 455 -5.97 -2.82 21.26
N TYR A 456 -5.40 -2.63 20.07
CA TYR A 456 -5.10 -3.71 19.15
C TYR A 456 -3.86 -4.52 19.53
N ARG A 457 -2.77 -3.86 19.95
CA ARG A 457 -1.50 -4.54 20.35
C ARG A 457 -1.65 -5.58 21.46
N SER A 458 -2.76 -5.55 22.17
CA SER A 458 -3.06 -6.48 23.24
C SER A 458 -3.53 -7.87 22.77
N GLY A 459 -3.74 -8.06 21.47
CA GLY A 459 -4.19 -9.31 20.85
C GLY A 459 -5.71 -9.45 20.84
N LEU A 460 -6.25 -10.08 19.79
CA LEU A 460 -7.68 -10.35 19.67
C LEU A 460 -8.02 -11.66 20.38
N SER A 461 -8.65 -11.57 21.56
CA SER A 461 -9.29 -12.72 22.21
C SER A 461 -10.75 -12.81 21.78
N PRO A 462 -11.35 -14.02 21.72
CA PRO A 462 -12.80 -14.20 21.62
C PRO A 462 -13.59 -13.48 22.72
N THR A 463 -12.95 -12.96 23.76
CA THR A 463 -13.59 -12.30 24.88
C THR A 463 -13.18 -10.84 25.09
N ASP A 464 -12.32 -10.28 24.24
CA ASP A 464 -11.81 -8.91 24.42
C ASP A 464 -12.55 -7.90 23.51
N PRO A 465 -13.38 -7.02 24.08
CA PRO A 465 -14.17 -6.07 23.30
C PRO A 465 -13.40 -4.81 22.92
N ARG A 466 -12.20 -4.56 23.48
CA ARG A 466 -11.45 -3.30 23.28
C ARG A 466 -11.24 -2.89 21.82
N PRO A 467 -10.95 -3.81 20.88
CA PRO A 467 -10.84 -3.46 19.46
C PRO A 467 -12.11 -2.84 18.86
N TYR A 468 -13.28 -3.08 19.44
CA TYR A 468 -14.58 -2.62 18.95
C TYR A 468 -15.16 -1.44 19.75
N GLN A 469 -14.58 -1.09 20.91
CA GLN A 469 -15.11 -0.03 21.79
C GLN A 469 -15.21 1.34 21.12
N ASP A 470 -14.22 1.67 20.26
CA ASP A 470 -14.31 2.81 19.36
C ASP A 470 -14.65 2.31 17.94
N PRO A 471 -15.90 2.50 17.48
CA PRO A 471 -16.32 2.06 16.15
C PRO A 471 -15.65 2.86 15.03
N GLU A 472 -15.10 4.03 15.31
CA GLU A 472 -14.45 4.90 14.33
C GLU A 472 -12.93 4.66 14.22
N ASN A 473 -12.33 4.00 15.22
CA ASN A 473 -10.90 3.76 15.26
C ASN A 473 -10.48 2.69 14.26
N TYR A 474 -10.01 3.14 13.09
CA TYR A 474 -9.51 2.26 12.03
C TYR A 474 -8.20 1.54 12.39
N LEU A 475 -7.41 2.06 13.35
CA LEU A 475 -6.14 1.44 13.74
C LEU A 475 -6.34 0.09 14.44
N THR A 476 -7.50 -0.13 15.05
CA THR A 476 -7.83 -1.41 15.67
C THR A 476 -8.50 -2.38 14.71
N LYS A 477 -8.72 -1.98 13.45
CA LYS A 477 -9.45 -2.75 12.44
C LYS A 477 -8.55 -3.31 11.32
N GLN A 478 -7.31 -3.64 11.65
CA GLN A 478 -6.26 -4.08 10.71
C GLN A 478 -5.17 -4.89 11.41
N ASP A 479 -4.30 -5.59 10.67
CA ASP A 479 -3.23 -6.38 11.29
C ASP A 479 -2.08 -5.52 11.87
N VAL A 480 -1.21 -6.14 12.68
CA VAL A 480 -0.05 -5.46 13.27
C VAL A 480 0.90 -5.13 12.13
N GLY A 481 1.40 -3.90 12.12
CA GLY A 481 2.25 -3.43 11.05
C GLY A 481 1.47 -3.11 9.76
N HIS A 482 0.16 -3.35 9.65
CA HIS A 482 -0.61 -2.66 8.61
C HIS A 482 -0.81 -1.18 8.96
N THR A 483 -0.43 -0.84 10.20
CA THR A 483 -0.30 0.51 10.72
C THR A 483 1.13 1.02 10.61
N PHE A 484 1.25 2.30 10.29
CA PHE A 484 2.51 3.02 10.07
C PHE A 484 3.20 2.55 8.79
N PHE A 485 3.21 3.41 7.78
CA PHE A 485 3.77 3.10 6.47
C PHE A 485 5.20 3.63 6.33
N HIS A 486 5.59 4.64 7.12
CA HIS A 486 6.88 5.31 7.00
C HIS A 486 8.04 4.51 7.62
N ASN A 487 7.78 3.61 8.58
CA ASN A 487 8.79 2.78 9.24
C ASN A 487 9.26 1.62 8.36
N THR A 488 9.74 1.94 7.17
CA THR A 488 10.10 1.03 6.10
C THR A 488 11.46 1.38 5.50
N MET A 489 12.05 0.47 4.72
CA MET A 489 13.25 0.74 3.94
C MET A 489 12.95 1.51 2.64
N PHE A 490 11.82 1.27 1.97
CA PHE A 490 11.40 2.00 0.76
C PHE A 490 9.94 2.43 0.91
N PHE A 491 9.69 3.73 0.87
CA PHE A 491 8.37 4.32 1.10
C PHE A 491 7.84 5.06 -0.13
N GLY A 492 6.56 4.87 -0.44
CA GLY A 492 5.82 5.69 -1.38
C GLY A 492 4.36 5.91 -0.97
N GLU A 493 3.87 7.15 -1.09
CA GLU A 493 2.47 7.52 -0.86
C GLU A 493 1.96 8.42 -1.99
N ARG A 494 0.86 8.01 -2.64
CA ARG A 494 0.23 8.77 -3.75
C ARG A 494 1.19 9.16 -4.88
N ILE A 495 2.07 8.23 -5.21
CA ILE A 495 3.00 8.31 -6.34
C ILE A 495 2.67 7.27 -7.41
N GLU A 496 3.25 7.42 -8.59
CA GLU A 496 3.03 6.47 -9.68
C GLU A 496 4.24 6.19 -10.57
N ASN A 497 4.21 5.05 -11.28
CA ASN A 497 5.24 4.63 -12.23
C ASN A 497 6.62 4.53 -11.57
N VAL A 498 6.70 3.69 -10.53
CA VAL A 498 7.92 3.42 -9.76
C VAL A 498 8.33 1.99 -10.01
N LYS A 499 9.64 1.77 -10.19
CA LYS A 499 10.19 0.43 -10.39
C LYS A 499 11.39 0.24 -9.47
N ILE A 500 11.49 -0.92 -8.84
CA ILE A 500 12.67 -1.36 -8.07
C ILE A 500 13.06 -2.72 -8.62
N VAL A 501 14.00 -2.72 -9.55
CA VAL A 501 14.26 -3.85 -10.44
C VAL A 501 15.75 -4.15 -10.57
N GLY A 502 16.09 -5.34 -11.02
CA GLY A 502 17.45 -5.71 -11.38
C GLY A 502 17.83 -7.10 -10.88
N ASN A 503 19.10 -7.45 -10.99
CA ASN A 503 19.63 -8.76 -10.63
C ASN A 503 20.74 -8.70 -9.57
N GLY A 504 20.72 -7.64 -8.76
CA GLY A 504 21.50 -7.52 -7.53
C GLY A 504 20.75 -8.08 -6.31
N ARG A 505 21.07 -7.53 -5.14
CA ARG A 505 20.51 -7.97 -3.85
C ARG A 505 19.92 -6.80 -3.06
N ILE A 506 18.76 -7.02 -2.44
CA ILE A 506 18.19 -6.13 -1.44
C ILE A 506 18.01 -6.93 -0.14
N THR A 507 18.56 -6.42 0.96
CA THR A 507 18.54 -7.17 2.23
C THR A 507 18.18 -6.28 3.42
N GLY A 508 17.35 -6.79 4.32
CA GLY A 508 17.12 -6.11 5.60
C GLY A 508 18.30 -6.21 6.56
N ASN A 509 19.31 -7.04 6.27
CA ASN A 509 20.57 -7.14 7.03
C ASN A 509 20.35 -7.30 8.55
N GLY A 510 19.28 -8.00 8.95
CA GLY A 510 18.86 -8.21 10.34
C GLY A 510 18.25 -6.99 11.05
N ASN A 511 18.09 -5.85 10.37
CA ASN A 511 17.62 -4.59 10.96
C ASN A 511 16.12 -4.33 10.81
N ILE A 512 15.41 -5.13 9.99
CA ILE A 512 13.97 -5.04 9.81
C ILE A 512 13.30 -6.12 10.66
N VAL A 513 12.36 -5.75 11.52
CA VAL A 513 11.81 -6.61 12.57
C VAL A 513 10.63 -7.44 12.07
N THR A 514 10.47 -8.65 12.58
CA THR A 514 9.44 -9.64 12.20
C THR A 514 8.33 -9.88 13.23
N THR A 515 8.41 -9.26 14.42
CA THR A 515 7.47 -9.51 15.53
C THR A 515 6.27 -8.58 15.55
N ASP A 516 5.11 -9.07 16.02
CA ASP A 516 3.91 -8.28 16.37
C ASP A 516 4.15 -7.24 17.48
N ARG A 517 5.31 -7.27 18.14
CA ARG A 517 5.67 -6.31 19.19
C ARG A 517 6.63 -5.24 18.70
N VAL A 518 6.82 -5.09 17.38
CA VAL A 518 7.83 -4.17 16.82
C VAL A 518 7.71 -2.75 17.36
N MET A 519 6.49 -2.25 17.56
CA MET A 519 6.27 -0.89 18.05
C MET A 519 6.65 -0.69 19.53
N ASN A 520 6.93 -1.77 20.27
CA ASN A 520 7.44 -1.72 21.64
C ASN A 520 8.98 -1.63 21.69
N ASN A 521 9.65 -1.76 20.56
CA ASN A 521 11.11 -1.65 20.50
C ASN A 521 11.56 -0.20 20.70
N ALA A 522 12.87 -0.03 20.95
CA ALA A 522 13.51 1.28 20.89
C ALA A 522 13.26 1.96 19.53
N PRO A 523 13.20 3.31 19.46
CA PRO A 523 12.82 4.04 18.24
C PRO A 523 13.60 3.64 16.97
N ASP A 524 14.89 3.35 17.11
CA ASP A 524 15.78 2.95 16.01
C ASP A 524 15.56 1.50 15.52
N ARG A 525 14.68 0.74 16.18
CA ARG A 525 14.38 -0.68 15.91
C ARG A 525 12.89 -0.93 15.65
N ARG A 526 12.20 0.06 15.07
CA ARG A 526 10.77 -0.01 14.74
C ARG A 526 10.48 -0.25 13.26
N CYS A 527 11.51 -0.39 12.41
CA CYS A 527 11.33 -0.75 11.01
C CYS A 527 10.84 -2.19 10.89
N ASP A 528 9.74 -2.43 10.18
CA ASP A 528 9.15 -3.76 10.01
C ASP A 528 8.81 -4.10 8.54
N LYS A 529 9.01 -3.16 7.61
CA LYS A 529 8.75 -3.37 6.18
C LYS A 529 9.98 -3.10 5.32
N MET A 530 10.22 -3.93 4.31
CA MET A 530 11.17 -3.57 3.25
C MET A 530 10.56 -2.57 2.25
N PHE A 531 9.37 -2.85 1.71
CA PHE A 531 8.66 -1.97 0.79
C PHE A 531 7.27 -1.63 1.33
N SER A 532 6.92 -0.34 1.29
CA SER A 532 5.61 0.17 1.70
C SER A 532 5.08 1.13 0.64
N PHE A 533 3.98 0.76 -0.02
CA PHE A 533 3.34 1.56 -1.06
C PHE A 533 1.86 1.78 -0.78
N LYS A 534 1.51 3.03 -0.50
CA LYS A 534 0.17 3.42 -0.09
C LYS A 534 -0.49 4.30 -1.15
N LEU A 535 -1.66 3.89 -1.64
CA LEU A 535 -2.44 4.63 -2.64
C LEU A 535 -1.62 5.00 -3.88
N CYS A 536 -0.73 4.11 -4.29
CA CYS A 536 0.16 4.32 -5.41
C CYS A 536 -0.41 3.73 -6.71
N LYS A 537 0.27 3.97 -7.83
CA LYS A 537 -0.11 3.37 -9.11
C LYS A 537 1.10 2.90 -9.93
N ASP A 538 0.96 1.82 -10.69
CA ASP A 538 1.97 1.32 -11.63
C ASP A 538 3.33 1.06 -10.92
N ILE A 539 3.36 0.11 -9.99
CA ILE A 539 4.53 -0.28 -9.19
C ILE A 539 5.11 -1.60 -9.71
N GLU A 540 6.43 -1.66 -9.95
CA GLU A 540 7.15 -2.89 -10.29
C GLU A 540 8.24 -3.20 -9.26
N ILE A 541 8.30 -4.44 -8.78
CA ILE A 541 9.38 -4.93 -7.93
C ILE A 541 9.82 -6.29 -8.46
N GLY A 542 11.06 -6.42 -8.94
CA GLY A 542 11.44 -7.70 -9.51
C GLY A 542 12.80 -7.83 -10.17
N GLY A 543 13.03 -9.01 -10.73
CA GLY A 543 14.20 -9.31 -11.55
C GLY A 543 14.20 -8.61 -12.92
N LEU A 544 15.03 -9.10 -13.82
CA LEU A 544 14.97 -8.78 -15.24
C LEU A 544 13.94 -9.70 -15.90
N TYR A 545 12.84 -9.12 -16.40
CA TYR A 545 11.76 -9.87 -17.04
C TYR A 545 12.26 -10.58 -18.31
N THR A 546 12.19 -11.92 -18.31
CA THR A 546 12.65 -12.75 -19.45
C THR A 546 11.51 -13.29 -20.32
N GLY A 547 10.25 -13.16 -19.88
CA GLY A 547 9.10 -13.78 -20.52
C GLY A 547 9.04 -15.32 -20.38
N ARG A 548 9.91 -15.92 -19.57
CA ARG A 548 9.94 -17.36 -19.31
C ARG A 548 9.19 -17.70 -18.03
N ASP A 549 8.57 -18.87 -18.01
CA ASP A 549 7.98 -19.45 -16.80
C ASP A 549 9.07 -20.09 -15.91
N MET A 550 8.92 -19.95 -14.60
CA MET A 550 9.76 -20.59 -13.59
C MET A 550 9.15 -21.91 -13.13
N TRP A 551 9.98 -22.94 -12.96
CA TRP A 551 9.66 -24.23 -12.36
C TRP A 551 10.62 -24.56 -11.23
N TYR A 552 10.38 -25.72 -10.61
CA TYR A 552 11.15 -26.23 -9.50
C TYR A 552 11.66 -27.64 -9.78
N ASP A 553 12.92 -27.90 -9.44
CA ASP A 553 13.54 -29.21 -9.51
C ASP A 553 13.66 -29.79 -8.09
N PRO A 554 12.85 -30.80 -7.72
CA PRO A 554 12.85 -31.36 -6.38
C PRO A 554 14.12 -32.15 -6.04
N ASP A 555 14.85 -32.67 -7.04
CA ASP A 555 16.07 -33.43 -6.80
C ASP A 555 17.25 -32.50 -6.47
N LYS A 556 17.24 -31.30 -7.05
CA LYS A 556 18.28 -30.28 -6.84
C LYS A 556 17.92 -29.21 -5.81
N ASP A 557 16.66 -29.15 -5.41
CA ASP A 557 16.10 -28.13 -4.52
C ASP A 557 16.37 -26.68 -4.97
N ILE A 558 16.16 -26.42 -6.26
CA ILE A 558 16.36 -25.10 -6.86
C ILE A 558 15.32 -24.80 -7.94
N PRO A 559 15.00 -23.51 -8.16
CA PRO A 559 14.20 -23.10 -9.30
C PRO A 559 14.99 -23.18 -10.60
N TYR A 560 14.29 -23.26 -11.72
CA TYR A 560 14.85 -23.10 -13.07
C TYR A 560 13.82 -22.48 -14.01
N TYR A 561 14.28 -21.81 -15.07
CA TYR A 561 13.41 -21.39 -16.17
C TYR A 561 13.37 -22.44 -17.27
N MET A 562 12.23 -22.59 -17.95
CA MET A 562 12.19 -23.36 -19.21
C MET A 562 12.43 -22.46 -20.42
N ASP A 563 13.12 -23.03 -21.40
CA ASP A 563 13.29 -22.48 -22.74
C ASP A 563 13.06 -23.61 -23.74
N GLY A 564 11.82 -23.76 -24.21
CA GLY A 564 11.34 -25.01 -24.82
C GLY A 564 11.51 -26.18 -23.83
N ASP A 565 12.16 -27.26 -24.25
CA ASP A 565 12.45 -28.43 -23.40
C ASP A 565 13.71 -28.26 -22.52
N ARG A 566 14.47 -27.17 -22.71
CA ARG A 566 15.72 -26.94 -21.98
C ARG A 566 15.45 -26.30 -20.62
N ARG A 567 16.02 -26.90 -19.56
CA ARG A 567 16.04 -26.32 -18.21
C ARG A 567 17.24 -25.39 -18.01
N ILE A 568 16.99 -24.15 -17.57
CA ILE A 568 18.01 -23.15 -17.28
C ILE A 568 18.10 -22.96 -15.76
N TYR A 569 19.06 -23.64 -15.13
CA TYR A 569 19.34 -23.56 -13.69
C TYR A 569 20.23 -22.36 -13.36
N ASN A 570 19.73 -21.16 -13.60
CA ASN A 570 20.45 -19.95 -13.29
C ASN A 570 19.47 -18.86 -12.86
N ASP A 571 19.73 -18.27 -11.71
CA ASP A 571 18.91 -17.22 -11.11
C ASP A 571 19.48 -15.82 -11.38
N SER A 572 20.39 -15.69 -12.35
CA SER A 572 21.10 -14.43 -12.59
C SER A 572 20.26 -13.31 -13.24
N THR A 573 19.00 -13.59 -13.52
CA THR A 573 17.98 -12.61 -13.90
C THR A 573 17.04 -12.29 -12.74
N MET A 574 17.13 -13.02 -11.62
CA MET A 574 16.25 -12.79 -10.47
C MET A 574 16.84 -11.73 -9.56
N LEU A 575 15.97 -10.95 -8.92
CA LEU A 575 16.33 -10.08 -7.82
C LEU A 575 16.42 -10.92 -6.54
N HIS A 576 17.56 -10.85 -5.85
CA HIS A 576 17.75 -11.56 -4.58
C HIS A 576 17.25 -10.72 -3.42
N ILE A 577 16.32 -11.26 -2.64
CA ILE A 577 15.78 -10.59 -1.45
C ILE A 577 15.97 -11.48 -0.22
N ASP A 578 16.39 -10.91 0.90
CA ASP A 578 16.46 -11.62 2.17
C ASP A 578 16.28 -10.71 3.39
N GLN A 579 15.92 -11.32 4.52
CA GLN A 579 15.70 -10.63 5.80
C GLN A 579 14.72 -9.45 5.70
N GLY A 580 13.63 -9.62 4.96
CA GLY A 580 12.69 -8.53 4.62
C GLY A 580 11.83 -7.99 5.76
N GLY A 581 11.92 -8.56 6.96
CA GLY A 581 11.14 -8.12 8.11
C GLY A 581 9.75 -8.75 8.16
N HIS A 582 8.84 -8.03 8.82
CA HIS A 582 7.44 -8.43 9.02
C HIS A 582 6.70 -8.52 7.68
N PHE A 583 6.91 -7.55 6.79
CA PHE A 583 6.42 -7.58 5.41
C PHE A 583 7.56 -7.25 4.45
N VAL A 584 7.86 -8.13 3.49
CA VAL A 584 8.73 -7.70 2.39
C VAL A 584 8.03 -6.57 1.63
N LEU A 585 6.79 -6.77 1.21
CA LEU A 585 5.95 -5.73 0.63
C LEU A 585 4.64 -5.63 1.39
N LEU A 586 4.33 -4.43 1.87
CA LEU A 586 2.96 -4.03 2.19
C LEU A 586 2.50 -2.99 1.15
N ALA A 587 1.58 -3.38 0.29
CA ALA A 587 0.88 -2.47 -0.60
C ALA A 587 -0.57 -2.28 -0.13
N THR A 588 -0.99 -1.03 0.04
CA THR A 588 -2.34 -0.71 0.49
C THR A 588 -3.01 0.30 -0.43
N GLY A 589 -4.17 -0.06 -0.98
CA GLY A 589 -4.94 0.82 -1.87
C GLY A 589 -4.22 1.15 -3.17
N THR A 590 -3.22 0.36 -3.54
CA THR A 590 -2.37 0.58 -4.71
C THR A 590 -2.90 -0.19 -5.91
N ASP A 591 -2.91 0.45 -7.07
CA ASP A 591 -3.48 -0.14 -8.30
C ASP A 591 -2.39 -0.32 -9.37
N GLY A 592 -2.35 -1.47 -10.05
CA GLY A 592 -1.31 -1.79 -11.03
C GLY A 592 0.01 -2.14 -10.34
N ILE A 593 0.10 -3.36 -9.76
CA ILE A 593 1.29 -3.84 -9.06
C ILE A 593 1.84 -5.07 -9.77
N TYR A 594 3.14 -5.07 -10.05
CA TYR A 594 3.82 -6.09 -10.83
C TYR A 594 5.03 -6.59 -10.04
N VAL A 595 4.90 -7.71 -9.35
CA VAL A 595 6.03 -8.36 -8.67
C VAL A 595 6.46 -9.60 -9.44
N HIS A 596 7.75 -9.72 -9.74
CA HIS A 596 8.22 -10.83 -10.56
C HIS A 596 9.69 -11.22 -10.40
N ASP A 597 10.00 -12.47 -10.73
CA ASP A 597 11.38 -12.98 -10.84
C ASP A 597 12.22 -12.68 -9.57
N THR A 598 11.69 -13.03 -8.39
CA THR A 598 12.36 -12.83 -7.10
C THR A 598 12.74 -14.15 -6.43
N PHE A 599 13.94 -14.18 -5.86
CA PHE A 599 14.44 -15.30 -5.08
C PHE A 599 14.63 -14.84 -3.63
N PHE A 600 13.80 -15.38 -2.74
CA PHE A 600 13.86 -15.14 -1.32
C PHE A 600 14.74 -16.14 -0.58
N GLY A 601 15.64 -15.61 0.26
CA GLY A 601 16.43 -16.43 1.17
C GLY A 601 17.60 -17.17 0.51
N LYS A 602 18.17 -16.62 -0.58
CA LYS A 602 19.36 -17.19 -1.22
C LYS A 602 20.58 -17.15 -0.30
N TYR A 603 20.85 -15.98 0.27
CA TYR A 603 22.03 -15.72 1.10
C TYR A 603 21.75 -15.84 2.60
N ASN A 604 20.52 -15.50 3.02
CA ASN A 604 20.09 -15.63 4.42
C ASN A 604 18.58 -15.91 4.48
N THR A 605 18.18 -16.97 5.16
CA THR A 605 16.79 -17.39 5.30
C THR A 605 16.09 -16.87 6.56
N GLU A 606 16.80 -16.14 7.42
CA GLU A 606 16.23 -15.57 8.64
C GLU A 606 15.37 -14.34 8.33
N ASN A 607 14.47 -14.02 9.26
CA ASN A 607 13.87 -12.70 9.39
C ASN A 607 13.04 -12.23 8.17
N ALA A 608 12.28 -13.13 7.55
CA ALA A 608 11.21 -12.81 6.61
C ALA A 608 9.91 -13.49 7.07
N ARG A 609 8.89 -12.68 7.37
CA ARG A 609 7.60 -13.16 7.84
C ARG A 609 6.62 -13.33 6.69
N ASP A 610 5.91 -12.28 6.29
CA ASP A 610 5.05 -12.24 5.11
C ASP A 610 5.89 -11.70 3.93
N ILE A 611 5.67 -12.24 2.72
CA ILE A 611 6.39 -11.80 1.53
C ILE A 611 5.60 -10.69 0.81
N TYR A 612 4.48 -10.99 0.16
CA TYR A 612 3.72 -10.00 -0.61
C TYR A 612 2.28 -9.85 -0.12
N ASP A 613 2.01 -8.74 0.58
CA ASP A 613 0.68 -8.36 1.08
C ASP A 613 0.07 -7.25 0.23
N PHE A 614 -1.16 -7.51 -0.25
CA PHE A 614 -1.92 -6.64 -1.14
C PHE A 614 -3.27 -6.29 -0.50
N MET A 615 -3.32 -5.18 0.22
CA MET A 615 -4.50 -4.76 0.98
C MET A 615 -5.34 -3.76 0.18
N GLY A 616 -6.54 -4.15 -0.25
CA GLY A 616 -7.41 -3.28 -1.05
C GLY A 616 -6.80 -2.85 -2.39
N CYS A 617 -5.95 -3.70 -2.99
CA CYS A 617 -5.24 -3.42 -4.24
C CYS A 617 -6.01 -3.96 -5.46
N ASN A 618 -5.78 -3.36 -6.63
CA ASN A 618 -6.35 -3.82 -7.91
C ASN A 618 -5.30 -3.95 -9.01
N ASP A 619 -5.57 -4.76 -10.03
CA ASP A 619 -4.63 -5.06 -11.13
C ASP A 619 -3.25 -5.50 -10.59
N VAL A 620 -3.25 -6.66 -9.91
CA VAL A 620 -2.06 -7.22 -9.28
C VAL A 620 -1.57 -8.41 -10.10
N ARG A 621 -0.28 -8.38 -10.46
CA ARG A 621 0.41 -9.47 -11.15
C ARG A 621 1.60 -9.95 -10.33
N VAL A 622 1.61 -11.25 -10.05
CA VAL A 622 2.66 -11.93 -9.27
C VAL A 622 3.17 -13.09 -10.11
N MET A 623 4.46 -13.12 -10.44
CA MET A 623 5.00 -14.12 -11.36
C MET A 623 6.40 -14.59 -10.97
N ASN A 624 6.69 -15.90 -11.06
CA ASN A 624 8.04 -16.44 -10.90
C ASN A 624 8.67 -16.08 -9.54
N ILE A 625 7.99 -16.46 -8.46
CA ILE A 625 8.43 -16.19 -7.10
C ILE A 625 8.96 -17.48 -6.48
N TYR A 626 10.24 -17.49 -6.11
CA TYR A 626 10.84 -18.60 -5.36
C TYR A 626 11.15 -18.17 -3.93
N SER A 627 10.51 -18.81 -2.95
CA SER A 627 10.80 -18.59 -1.53
C SER A 627 11.40 -19.83 -0.88
N LYS A 628 12.68 -19.73 -0.48
CA LYS A 628 13.35 -20.86 0.18
C LYS A 628 12.71 -21.20 1.51
N VAL A 629 12.30 -20.18 2.27
CA VAL A 629 11.48 -20.28 3.48
C VAL A 629 10.92 -18.90 3.87
N SER A 630 9.68 -18.84 4.34
CA SER A 630 9.09 -17.69 5.06
C SER A 630 8.43 -18.15 6.37
N SER A 631 8.24 -17.24 7.34
CA SER A 631 7.50 -17.62 8.55
C SER A 631 5.99 -17.56 8.40
N ASP A 632 5.51 -16.87 7.38
CA ASP A 632 4.10 -16.58 7.18
C ASP A 632 3.81 -16.48 5.66
N ASP A 633 2.77 -15.78 5.25
CA ASP A 633 2.21 -15.85 3.90
C ASP A 633 3.15 -15.39 2.77
N ILE A 634 3.12 -16.08 1.62
CA ILE A 634 3.95 -15.69 0.45
C ILE A 634 3.19 -14.74 -0.48
N VAL A 635 1.96 -15.07 -0.87
CA VAL A 635 1.09 -14.19 -1.67
C VAL A 635 -0.23 -14.01 -0.95
N LYS A 636 -0.53 -12.77 -0.54
CA LYS A 636 -1.67 -12.47 0.30
C LYS A 636 -2.52 -11.29 -0.19
N PRO A 637 -3.59 -11.56 -0.96
CA PRO A 637 -4.66 -10.61 -1.18
C PRO A 637 -5.51 -10.40 0.09
N GLY A 638 -5.80 -9.16 0.44
CA GLY A 638 -6.62 -8.82 1.60
C GLY A 638 -7.34 -7.49 1.44
N SER A 639 -8.15 -7.12 2.43
CA SER A 639 -8.76 -5.79 2.54
C SER A 639 -8.93 -5.42 4.01
N ASP A 640 -8.49 -4.21 4.40
CA ASP A 640 -8.53 -3.73 5.78
C ASP A 640 -8.93 -2.25 5.86
N CYS A 641 -8.87 -1.69 7.07
CA CYS A 641 -9.19 -0.28 7.34
C CYS A 641 -7.94 0.63 7.42
N SER A 642 -6.75 0.18 7.01
CA SER A 642 -5.48 0.92 7.20
C SER A 642 -5.45 2.31 6.54
N LEU A 643 -6.28 2.53 5.51
CA LEU A 643 -6.50 3.82 4.85
C LEU A 643 -7.44 4.77 5.62
N GLY A 644 -8.02 4.32 6.73
CA GLY A 644 -9.14 4.98 7.39
C GLY A 644 -10.50 4.75 6.73
N PHE A 645 -10.53 3.94 5.68
CA PHE A 645 -11.71 3.46 4.99
C PHE A 645 -11.40 2.13 4.31
N THR A 646 -12.45 1.43 3.87
CA THR A 646 -12.35 0.16 3.15
C THR A 646 -12.63 0.37 1.66
N ARG A 647 -12.01 -0.45 0.81
CA ARG A 647 -12.28 -0.47 -0.64
C ARG A 647 -12.20 -1.90 -1.17
N PRO A 648 -12.94 -2.23 -2.24
CA PRO A 648 -12.85 -3.53 -2.87
C PRO A 648 -11.49 -3.74 -3.57
N ALA A 649 -11.10 -5.00 -3.66
CA ALA A 649 -9.90 -5.49 -4.33
C ALA A 649 -10.28 -6.43 -5.48
N SER A 650 -9.62 -6.31 -6.63
CA SER A 650 -9.95 -7.13 -7.79
C SER A 650 -8.83 -7.26 -8.82
N GLY A 651 -8.90 -8.33 -9.62
CA GLY A 651 -8.02 -8.52 -10.78
C GLY A 651 -6.63 -8.99 -10.38
N TYR A 652 -6.54 -10.20 -9.86
CA TYR A 652 -5.28 -10.82 -9.44
C TYR A 652 -4.86 -11.90 -10.44
N TRP A 653 -3.61 -11.81 -10.89
CA TRP A 653 -2.97 -12.76 -11.81
C TRP A 653 -1.71 -13.29 -11.13
N VAL A 654 -1.78 -14.50 -10.59
CA VAL A 654 -0.71 -15.13 -9.81
C VAL A 654 -0.24 -16.38 -10.52
N ARG A 655 1.06 -16.49 -10.82
CA ARG A 655 1.59 -17.61 -11.61
C ARG A 655 2.99 -18.03 -11.19
N ASN A 656 3.26 -19.33 -11.19
CA ASN A 656 4.60 -19.91 -10.95
C ASN A 656 5.15 -19.49 -9.57
N ILE A 657 4.43 -19.86 -8.51
CA ILE A 657 4.83 -19.56 -7.13
C ILE A 657 5.33 -20.84 -6.48
N VAL A 658 6.59 -20.83 -6.04
CA VAL A 658 7.25 -21.97 -5.41
C VAL A 658 7.73 -21.54 -4.03
N GLY A 659 7.34 -22.25 -2.97
CA GLY A 659 7.84 -21.85 -1.65
C GLY A 659 7.58 -22.79 -0.48
N ASP A 660 8.42 -22.65 0.53
CA ASP A 660 8.30 -23.24 1.87
C ASP A 660 7.87 -22.14 2.85
N THR A 661 6.86 -22.38 3.68
CA THR A 661 6.30 -21.34 4.57
C THR A 661 5.76 -21.95 5.85
N ASN A 662 5.90 -21.28 6.99
CA ASN A 662 5.20 -21.72 8.19
C ASN A 662 3.68 -21.42 8.16
N CYS A 663 3.19 -20.45 7.38
CA CYS A 663 1.76 -20.25 7.20
C CYS A 663 1.28 -20.76 5.84
N ASN A 664 1.05 -19.87 4.87
CA ASN A 664 0.42 -20.22 3.61
C ASN A 664 1.22 -19.80 2.38
N LEU A 665 1.18 -20.62 1.32
CA LEU A 665 1.77 -20.20 0.05
C LEU A 665 0.88 -19.12 -0.59
N PHE A 666 -0.42 -19.34 -0.60
CA PHE A 666 -1.43 -18.38 -1.05
C PHE A 666 -2.55 -18.25 -0.02
N GLN A 667 -2.86 -17.03 0.41
CA GLN A 667 -3.96 -16.76 1.33
C GLN A 667 -4.77 -15.54 0.89
N ILE A 668 -6.09 -15.69 0.75
CA ILE A 668 -7.01 -14.54 0.79
C ILE A 668 -7.40 -14.28 2.25
N GLY A 669 -7.11 -13.09 2.77
CA GLY A 669 -7.35 -12.70 4.16
C GLY A 669 -6.10 -12.79 5.06
N SER A 670 -6.21 -12.80 6.39
CA SER A 670 -7.45 -12.91 7.19
C SER A 670 -8.31 -11.65 7.19
N GLU A 671 -7.73 -10.50 6.87
CA GLU A 671 -8.35 -9.19 6.72
C GLU A 671 -9.18 -9.17 5.43
N THR A 672 -10.49 -9.08 5.59
CA THR A 672 -11.47 -9.18 4.50
C THR A 672 -12.58 -8.14 4.72
N ALA A 673 -12.17 -6.92 5.05
CA ALA A 673 -13.05 -5.81 5.42
C ALA A 673 -13.94 -5.34 4.27
N ASP A 674 -13.53 -5.59 3.02
CA ASP A 674 -14.30 -5.34 1.80
C ASP A 674 -14.16 -6.48 0.78
N ASP A 675 -14.85 -6.38 -0.35
CA ASP A 675 -14.89 -7.42 -1.39
C ASP A 675 -13.53 -7.69 -2.03
N ILE A 676 -13.27 -8.97 -2.31
CA ILE A 676 -12.05 -9.43 -2.99
C ILE A 676 -12.48 -10.40 -4.09
N GLN A 677 -12.23 -10.05 -5.35
CA GLN A 677 -12.77 -10.82 -6.46
C GLN A 677 -11.85 -10.96 -7.67
N ASP A 678 -12.16 -11.93 -8.52
CA ASP A 678 -11.50 -12.17 -9.81
C ASP A 678 -10.00 -12.46 -9.67
N LEU A 679 -9.71 -13.63 -9.08
CA LEU A 679 -8.36 -14.11 -8.81
C LEU A 679 -8.07 -15.38 -9.61
N TYR A 680 -6.99 -15.34 -10.38
CA TYR A 680 -6.50 -16.45 -11.19
C TYR A 680 -5.11 -16.83 -10.70
N VAL A 681 -5.00 -18.02 -10.13
CA VAL A 681 -3.79 -18.57 -9.55
C VAL A 681 -3.43 -19.82 -10.33
N ASP A 682 -2.30 -19.86 -11.02
CA ASP A 682 -1.89 -21.03 -11.80
C ASP A 682 -0.46 -21.45 -11.45
N ASN A 683 -0.18 -22.75 -11.52
CA ASN A 683 1.15 -23.34 -11.33
C ASN A 683 1.78 -22.98 -9.97
N ILE A 684 1.19 -23.46 -8.87
CA ILE A 684 1.82 -23.34 -7.56
C ILE A 684 2.57 -24.63 -7.20
N TYR A 685 3.66 -24.50 -6.46
CA TYR A 685 4.42 -25.60 -5.90
C TYR A 685 4.73 -25.32 -4.42
N VAL A 686 3.95 -25.92 -3.52
CA VAL A 686 4.19 -25.83 -2.07
C VAL A 686 5.25 -26.83 -1.67
N LEU A 687 6.41 -26.33 -1.22
CA LEU A 687 7.52 -27.13 -0.72
C LEU A 687 7.24 -27.66 0.70
N GLY A 688 6.49 -26.90 1.49
CA GLY A 688 6.04 -27.23 2.84
C GLY A 688 5.23 -26.07 3.43
N ALA A 689 4.17 -26.38 4.18
CA ALA A 689 3.28 -25.40 4.80
C ALA A 689 2.76 -25.88 6.17
N ASN A 690 3.05 -25.16 7.26
CA ASN A 690 2.55 -25.55 8.59
C ASN A 690 1.12 -25.07 8.90
N LYS A 691 0.55 -24.15 8.09
CA LYS A 691 -0.88 -23.77 8.14
C LYS A 691 -1.63 -24.34 6.94
N ALA A 692 -1.53 -23.74 5.75
CA ALA A 692 -2.21 -24.27 4.57
C ALA A 692 -1.46 -24.05 3.24
N GLY A 693 -1.79 -24.82 2.21
CA GLY A 693 -1.23 -24.61 0.86
C GLY A 693 -1.93 -23.45 0.16
N PHE A 694 -3.24 -23.58 0.03
CA PHE A 694 -4.14 -22.58 -0.57
C PHE A 694 -5.28 -22.26 0.41
N SER A 695 -5.37 -20.99 0.82
CA SER A 695 -6.27 -20.56 1.89
C SER A 695 -7.19 -19.41 1.47
N ILE A 696 -8.44 -19.44 1.95
CA ILE A 696 -9.39 -18.34 1.89
C ILE A 696 -10.03 -18.23 3.27
N SER A 697 -9.77 -17.13 3.98
CA SER A 697 -10.34 -16.88 5.30
C SER A 697 -11.08 -15.56 5.30
N THR A 698 -12.41 -15.62 5.17
CA THR A 698 -13.26 -14.43 5.24
C THR A 698 -13.79 -14.23 6.66
N ASN A 699 -13.32 -13.17 7.29
CA ASN A 699 -13.54 -12.92 8.70
C ASN A 699 -14.32 -11.61 8.94
N ASP A 700 -14.24 -10.63 8.04
CA ASP A 700 -14.71 -9.25 8.33
C ASP A 700 -15.91 -8.78 7.49
N GLY A 701 -16.58 -9.71 6.80
CA GLY A 701 -17.79 -9.41 6.02
C GLY A 701 -17.57 -9.30 4.51
N GLY A 702 -16.31 -9.43 4.06
CA GLY A 702 -15.87 -9.59 2.67
C GLY A 702 -16.74 -10.52 1.83
N HIS A 703 -17.07 -10.12 0.60
CA HIS A 703 -17.51 -11.06 -0.42
C HIS A 703 -16.30 -11.49 -1.25
N ILE A 704 -15.89 -12.74 -1.04
CA ILE A 704 -14.83 -13.39 -1.81
C ILE A 704 -15.47 -14.16 -2.95
N LYS A 705 -15.14 -13.81 -4.20
CA LYS A 705 -15.74 -14.51 -5.35
C LYS A 705 -14.84 -14.62 -6.56
N ASN A 706 -15.13 -15.63 -7.39
CA ASN A 706 -14.45 -15.87 -8.65
C ASN A 706 -12.95 -16.13 -8.44
N VAL A 707 -12.64 -17.20 -7.72
CA VAL A 707 -11.27 -17.63 -7.43
C VAL A 707 -11.00 -18.94 -8.14
N TYR A 708 -9.92 -18.97 -8.92
CA TYR A 708 -9.57 -20.10 -9.77
C TYR A 708 -8.14 -20.54 -9.47
N LEU A 709 -7.95 -21.81 -9.15
CA LEU A 709 -6.65 -22.46 -9.09
C LEU A 709 -6.49 -23.37 -10.31
N ASN A 710 -5.42 -23.16 -11.09
CA ASN A 710 -5.08 -23.92 -12.29
C ASN A 710 -6.17 -23.90 -13.37
N SER A 711 -6.65 -22.70 -13.66
CA SER A 711 -7.56 -22.44 -14.79
C SER A 711 -6.84 -22.26 -16.13
N GLY A 712 -5.55 -21.91 -16.08
CA GLY A 712 -4.77 -21.54 -17.28
C GLY A 712 -5.05 -20.13 -17.79
N LYS A 713 -5.78 -19.32 -17.02
CA LYS A 713 -6.12 -17.95 -17.42
C LYS A 713 -4.90 -17.02 -17.38
N THR A 714 -3.93 -17.28 -16.50
CA THR A 714 -2.69 -16.50 -16.44
C THR A 714 -1.69 -16.88 -17.54
N GLY A 715 -1.93 -17.97 -18.26
CA GLY A 715 -1.07 -18.52 -19.32
C GLY A 715 -1.19 -20.03 -19.43
N PRO A 716 -0.59 -20.66 -20.47
CA PRO A 716 -0.71 -22.09 -20.72
C PRO A 716 -0.33 -22.96 -19.51
N LEU A 717 -1.15 -23.93 -19.12
CA LEU A 717 -0.77 -24.87 -18.06
C LEU A 717 0.18 -25.92 -18.62
N HIS A 718 1.36 -26.02 -18.03
CA HIS A 718 2.39 -26.99 -18.42
C HIS A 718 2.60 -28.08 -17.36
N SER A 719 2.06 -27.88 -16.16
CA SER A 719 2.09 -28.85 -15.07
C SER A 719 0.88 -28.66 -14.17
N ARG A 720 0.56 -29.70 -13.42
CA ARG A 720 -0.36 -29.65 -12.29
C ARG A 720 0.25 -28.80 -11.17
N SER A 721 -0.60 -28.26 -10.31
CA SER A 721 -0.14 -27.62 -9.08
C SER A 721 0.24 -28.69 -8.07
N VAL A 722 1.26 -28.45 -7.26
CA VAL A 722 1.80 -29.46 -6.35
C VAL A 722 1.77 -28.92 -4.92
N MET A 723 1.32 -29.75 -3.98
CA MET A 723 1.43 -29.48 -2.56
C MET A 723 2.11 -30.64 -1.84
N LYS A 724 3.26 -30.36 -1.22
CA LYS A 724 3.97 -31.31 -0.36
C LYS A 724 4.06 -30.76 1.06
N ARG A 725 4.12 -31.66 2.06
CA ARG A 725 4.44 -31.30 3.46
C ARG A 725 3.56 -30.16 3.99
N THR A 726 2.29 -30.23 3.61
CA THR A 726 1.30 -29.19 3.84
C THR A 726 0.28 -29.68 4.84
N ARG A 727 0.14 -28.98 5.97
CA ARG A 727 -0.79 -29.37 7.04
C ARG A 727 -2.24 -29.45 6.56
N ALA A 728 -2.78 -28.35 6.04
CA ALA A 728 -4.09 -28.31 5.40
C ALA A 728 -3.90 -27.92 3.92
N PRO A 729 -4.02 -28.84 2.96
CA PRO A 729 -3.81 -28.51 1.55
C PRO A 729 -4.72 -27.35 1.09
N PHE A 730 -5.99 -27.42 1.49
CA PHE A 730 -6.99 -26.39 1.26
C PHE A 730 -7.63 -25.98 2.60
N PHE A 731 -7.72 -24.68 2.84
CA PHE A 731 -8.41 -24.13 4.01
C PHE A 731 -9.33 -22.97 3.59
N ILE A 732 -10.63 -23.22 3.50
CA ILE A 732 -11.62 -22.21 3.13
C ILE A 732 -12.59 -22.07 4.30
N SER A 733 -12.63 -20.89 4.91
CA SER A 733 -13.42 -20.65 6.12
C SER A 733 -14.14 -19.31 6.14
N ILE A 734 -15.35 -19.30 6.72
CA ILE A 734 -16.05 -18.09 7.15
C ILE A 734 -15.97 -18.00 8.69
N SER A 735 -15.76 -16.80 9.24
CA SER A 735 -15.91 -16.56 10.69
C SER A 735 -16.76 -15.33 10.99
N ASN A 736 -17.08 -15.13 12.27
CA ASN A 736 -17.77 -13.94 12.79
C ASN A 736 -16.79 -13.00 13.52
N ARG A 737 -15.73 -12.53 12.83
CA ARG A 737 -14.79 -11.52 13.36
C ARG A 737 -15.27 -10.09 13.15
N GLY A 738 -15.80 -9.77 11.96
CA GLY A 738 -16.45 -8.49 11.62
C GLY A 738 -15.63 -7.24 11.94
N ARG A 739 -14.31 -7.28 11.75
CA ARG A 739 -13.41 -6.20 12.13
C ARG A 739 -13.40 -5.06 11.10
N VAL A 740 -14.49 -4.30 11.08
CA VAL A 740 -14.68 -3.14 10.20
C VAL A 740 -15.05 -1.89 10.99
N LEU A 741 -14.98 -0.72 10.36
CA LEU A 741 -15.49 0.53 10.92
C LEU A 741 -16.99 0.40 11.22
N GLY A 742 -17.45 0.90 12.36
CA GLY A 742 -18.86 0.81 12.76
C GLY A 742 -19.32 -0.53 13.31
N ALA A 743 -18.44 -1.53 13.41
CA ALA A 743 -18.78 -2.84 13.96
C ALA A 743 -18.94 -2.80 15.49
N ASP A 744 -19.88 -3.57 15.99
CA ASP A 744 -20.23 -3.72 17.40
C ASP A 744 -20.27 -5.21 17.79
N VAL A 745 -19.98 -5.50 19.06
CA VAL A 745 -19.87 -6.86 19.58
C VAL A 745 -20.58 -7.02 20.92
N GLU A 746 -21.20 -8.17 21.12
CA GLU A 746 -21.81 -8.55 22.40
C GLU A 746 -21.32 -9.93 22.85
N MET A 747 -21.22 -10.12 24.17
CA MET A 747 -20.79 -11.37 24.77
C MET A 747 -21.98 -12.33 24.92
N PHE A 748 -21.86 -13.52 24.34
CA PHE A 748 -22.86 -14.59 24.47
C PHE A 748 -22.29 -15.77 25.24
N THR A 749 -23.18 -16.52 25.90
CA THR A 749 -22.86 -17.81 26.52
C THR A 749 -23.79 -18.86 25.95
N PHE A 750 -23.24 -19.92 25.37
CA PHE A 750 -24.03 -20.95 24.69
C PHE A 750 -23.37 -22.32 24.76
N MET A 751 -24.18 -23.37 24.67
CA MET A 751 -23.68 -24.75 24.61
C MET A 751 -23.38 -25.13 23.16
N GLU A 752 -22.18 -25.63 22.91
CA GLU A 752 -21.79 -26.23 21.64
C GLU A 752 -21.13 -27.58 21.92
N ASN A 753 -21.73 -28.66 21.42
CA ASN A 753 -21.23 -30.04 21.58
C ASN A 753 -20.97 -30.45 23.04
N GLY A 754 -21.85 -30.03 23.95
CA GLY A 754 -21.69 -30.34 25.38
C GLY A 754 -20.61 -29.51 26.09
N VAL A 755 -20.03 -28.51 25.42
CA VAL A 755 -19.09 -27.54 25.99
C VAL A 755 -19.75 -26.17 26.06
N GLU A 756 -19.69 -25.52 27.22
CA GLU A 756 -20.12 -24.13 27.37
C GLU A 756 -19.08 -23.20 26.74
N ARG A 757 -19.51 -22.37 25.79
CA ARG A 757 -18.70 -21.33 25.16
C ARG A 757 -19.14 -19.96 25.67
N LYS A 758 -18.17 -19.07 25.85
CA LYS A 758 -18.38 -17.67 26.21
C LYS A 758 -17.57 -16.79 25.27
N GLU A 759 -18.24 -16.14 24.32
CA GLU A 759 -17.58 -15.49 23.18
C GLU A 759 -18.32 -14.25 22.71
N LEU A 760 -17.54 -13.31 22.17
CA LEU A 760 -18.04 -12.16 21.45
C LEU A 760 -18.57 -12.59 20.09
N LEU A 761 -19.76 -12.10 19.75
CA LEU A 761 -20.32 -12.16 18.41
C LEU A 761 -20.51 -10.74 17.89
N VAL A 762 -20.21 -10.55 16.61
CA VAL A 762 -20.48 -9.29 15.92
C VAL A 762 -21.94 -9.23 15.56
N THR A 763 -22.63 -8.20 16.06
CA THR A 763 -24.10 -8.12 16.05
C THR A 763 -24.64 -7.27 14.91
N ASN A 764 -23.83 -6.35 14.37
CA ASN A 764 -24.30 -5.30 13.46
C ASN A 764 -23.51 -5.22 12.13
N ALA A 765 -22.64 -6.19 11.85
CA ALA A 765 -21.96 -6.35 10.57
C ALA A 765 -22.19 -7.78 10.04
N ASN A 766 -22.22 -7.92 8.72
CA ASN A 766 -22.40 -9.23 8.09
C ASN A 766 -21.13 -10.08 8.23
N ILE A 767 -21.28 -11.39 8.36
CA ILE A 767 -20.19 -12.33 8.08
C ILE A 767 -19.93 -12.40 6.58
N GLY A 768 -18.74 -12.90 6.23
CA GLY A 768 -18.33 -13.02 4.84
C GLY A 768 -19.24 -13.86 3.95
N LYS A 769 -19.03 -13.71 2.65
CA LYS A 769 -19.58 -14.58 1.61
C LYS A 769 -18.41 -15.15 0.82
N VAL A 770 -18.47 -16.44 0.51
CA VAL A 770 -17.51 -17.10 -0.38
C VAL A 770 -18.32 -17.78 -1.46
N GLU A 771 -18.09 -17.43 -2.72
CA GLU A 771 -18.76 -18.06 -3.86
C GLU A 771 -17.84 -18.26 -5.07
N ASN A 772 -18.16 -19.23 -5.92
CA ASN A 772 -17.48 -19.44 -7.21
C ASN A 772 -15.97 -19.71 -7.03
N ILE A 773 -15.67 -20.81 -6.34
CA ILE A 773 -14.30 -21.26 -6.09
C ILE A 773 -14.04 -22.52 -6.92
N PHE A 774 -13.08 -22.46 -7.82
CA PHE A 774 -12.78 -23.55 -8.76
C PHE A 774 -11.33 -23.98 -8.62
N ILE A 775 -11.12 -25.24 -8.24
CA ILE A 775 -9.81 -25.83 -8.02
C ILE A 775 -9.66 -27.01 -8.99
N HIS A 776 -8.63 -26.96 -9.83
CA HIS A 776 -8.42 -27.94 -10.88
C HIS A 776 -6.98 -28.50 -10.88
N ALA A 777 -6.80 -29.77 -11.22
CA ALA A 777 -5.49 -30.36 -11.54
C ALA A 777 -4.41 -30.11 -10.47
N VAL A 778 -4.60 -30.68 -9.28
CA VAL A 778 -3.68 -30.51 -8.13
C VAL A 778 -3.23 -31.86 -7.58
N ASP A 779 -1.92 -32.02 -7.42
CA ASP A 779 -1.29 -33.17 -6.77
C ASP A 779 -0.88 -32.82 -5.34
N VAL A 780 -1.45 -33.54 -4.39
CA VAL A 780 -1.21 -33.35 -2.95
C VAL A 780 -0.65 -34.63 -2.36
N SER A 781 0.51 -34.52 -1.71
CA SER A 781 1.17 -35.63 -1.01
C SER A 781 1.82 -35.14 0.27
N GLU A 782 2.22 -36.06 1.15
CA GLU A 782 2.90 -35.72 2.40
C GLU A 782 2.08 -34.74 3.26
N VAL A 783 0.79 -35.01 3.49
CA VAL A 783 -0.10 -34.09 4.23
C VAL A 783 0.22 -34.09 5.73
N TYR A 784 1.04 -33.15 6.14
CA TYR A 784 1.41 -32.81 7.52
C TYR A 784 2.11 -31.45 7.54
N GLY A 785 2.22 -30.79 8.70
CA GLY A 785 3.00 -29.56 8.84
C GLY A 785 4.50 -29.84 8.78
N GLY A 786 5.07 -29.74 7.58
CA GLY A 786 6.46 -30.09 7.30
C GLY A 786 7.32 -28.96 6.71
N SER A 787 6.92 -27.70 6.91
CA SER A 787 7.75 -26.55 6.56
C SER A 787 9.07 -26.56 7.33
N SER A 788 10.11 -26.08 6.65
CA SER A 788 11.47 -25.95 7.15
C SER A 788 11.68 -24.73 8.04
N PHE A 789 10.65 -23.92 8.28
CA PHE A 789 10.76 -22.74 9.13
C PHE A 789 11.26 -23.09 10.54
N LYS A 790 12.40 -22.52 10.92
CA LYS A 790 13.12 -22.78 12.18
C LYS A 790 13.45 -24.25 12.45
N LYS A 791 13.44 -25.09 11.41
CA LYS A 791 13.65 -26.54 11.50
C LYS A 791 14.64 -26.98 10.43
N GLU A 792 15.06 -28.24 10.52
CA GLU A 792 15.77 -28.91 9.45
C GLU A 792 14.90 -28.96 8.19
N ARG A 793 15.53 -28.73 7.03
CA ARG A 793 14.83 -28.70 5.76
C ARG A 793 14.19 -30.04 5.47
N TRP A 794 12.86 -30.05 5.48
CA TRP A 794 11.96 -31.20 5.29
C TRP A 794 12.26 -32.42 6.15
N LYS A 795 12.26 -32.21 7.47
CA LYS A 795 12.23 -33.31 8.44
C LYS A 795 11.19 -34.38 8.03
N PRO A 796 11.59 -35.67 7.93
CA PRO A 796 10.66 -36.75 7.64
C PRO A 796 9.50 -36.81 8.64
N TYR A 797 8.35 -37.26 8.17
CA TYR A 797 7.19 -37.51 9.03
C TYR A 797 7.49 -38.62 10.04
N ASP A 798 7.35 -38.31 11.32
CA ASP A 798 7.56 -39.24 12.44
C ASP A 798 6.32 -39.36 13.35
N GLY A 799 5.21 -38.71 12.98
CA GLY A 799 3.96 -38.67 13.75
C GLY A 799 3.90 -37.56 14.78
N SER A 800 4.95 -36.75 14.95
CA SER A 800 4.92 -35.57 15.84
C SER A 800 4.34 -34.32 15.18
N GLN A 801 4.23 -34.32 13.86
CA GLN A 801 3.74 -33.19 13.08
C GLN A 801 2.21 -33.08 13.14
N ASN A 802 1.70 -31.85 13.15
CA ASN A 802 0.26 -31.61 13.04
C ASN A 802 -0.23 -31.95 11.62
N GLU A 803 -1.43 -32.49 11.55
CA GLU A 803 -2.10 -32.85 10.29
C GLU A 803 -3.49 -32.20 10.26
N ALA A 804 -4.05 -32.06 9.07
CA ALA A 804 -5.44 -31.66 8.86
C ALA A 804 -5.95 -32.22 7.53
N ALA A 805 -7.24 -32.51 7.48
CA ALA A 805 -7.94 -32.68 6.21
C ALA A 805 -7.93 -31.37 5.39
N PRO A 806 -8.13 -31.40 4.07
CA PRO A 806 -8.76 -30.30 3.36
C PRO A 806 -10.08 -29.87 4.04
N ILE A 807 -10.17 -28.59 4.40
CA ILE A 807 -11.27 -28.01 5.19
C ILE A 807 -12.00 -26.96 4.37
N ILE A 808 -13.31 -27.14 4.21
CA ILE A 808 -14.22 -26.15 3.63
C ILE A 808 -15.36 -25.95 4.63
N ALA A 809 -15.31 -24.85 5.40
CA ALA A 809 -16.22 -24.61 6.51
C ALA A 809 -16.86 -23.22 6.42
N GLY A 810 -18.16 -23.17 6.12
CA GLY A 810 -18.97 -21.98 6.40
C GLY A 810 -19.11 -21.75 7.90
N PHE A 811 -19.98 -20.81 8.27
CA PHE A 811 -20.21 -20.45 9.68
C PHE A 811 -21.69 -20.46 10.00
N LYS A 812 -22.06 -21.00 11.16
CA LYS A 812 -23.41 -20.92 11.72
C LYS A 812 -23.39 -20.20 13.06
N LEU A 813 -24.30 -19.25 13.25
CA LEU A 813 -24.56 -18.69 14.59
C LEU A 813 -25.08 -19.79 15.53
N PRO A 814 -24.89 -19.67 16.85
CA PRO A 814 -25.51 -20.62 17.78
C PRO A 814 -27.03 -20.56 17.67
N ASP A 815 -27.68 -21.73 17.70
CA ASP A 815 -29.14 -21.82 17.72
C ASP A 815 -29.70 -21.11 18.96
N THR A 816 -30.87 -20.46 18.84
CA THR A 816 -31.47 -19.65 19.91
C THR A 816 -31.63 -20.43 21.22
N GLU A 817 -31.98 -21.71 21.13
CA GLU A 817 -32.19 -22.61 22.26
C GLU A 817 -30.88 -22.98 22.98
N ALA A 818 -29.75 -22.91 22.28
CA ALA A 818 -28.42 -23.19 22.83
C ALA A 818 -27.84 -21.99 23.59
N VAL A 819 -28.35 -20.78 23.34
CA VAL A 819 -27.88 -19.52 23.95
C VAL A 819 -28.61 -19.24 25.27
N LYS A 820 -27.85 -18.96 26.33
CA LYS A 820 -28.41 -18.56 27.62
C LYS A 820 -29.15 -17.21 27.47
N GLY A 821 -30.47 -17.23 27.64
CA GLY A 821 -31.33 -16.05 27.48
C GLY A 821 -31.83 -15.83 26.04
N GLY A 822 -31.50 -16.73 25.11
CA GLY A 822 -31.86 -16.63 23.70
C GLY A 822 -30.88 -15.79 22.88
N LEU A 823 -30.79 -16.08 21.58
CA LEU A 823 -30.05 -15.25 20.62
C LEU A 823 -30.86 -13.98 20.33
N THR A 824 -30.30 -12.81 20.64
CA THR A 824 -30.99 -11.51 20.59
C THR A 824 -30.88 -10.79 19.24
N PHE A 825 -30.10 -11.32 18.29
CA PHE A 825 -29.86 -10.68 17.01
C PHE A 825 -29.90 -11.66 15.82
N ARG A 826 -30.00 -11.08 14.61
CA ARG A 826 -29.69 -11.75 13.34
C ARG A 826 -28.63 -10.95 12.63
N MET A 827 -27.87 -11.59 11.73
CA MET A 827 -26.96 -10.85 10.86
C MET A 827 -27.74 -9.78 10.08
N PRO A 828 -27.13 -8.63 9.74
CA PRO A 828 -27.82 -7.54 9.03
C PRO A 828 -28.52 -7.97 7.73
N ASP A 829 -27.99 -8.95 7.01
CA ASP A 829 -28.61 -9.52 5.81
C ASP A 829 -29.63 -10.65 6.08
N GLY A 830 -30.00 -10.85 7.34
CA GLY A 830 -30.99 -11.81 7.80
C GLY A 830 -30.49 -13.25 7.91
N ARG A 831 -29.24 -13.54 7.49
CA ARG A 831 -28.69 -14.91 7.57
C ARG A 831 -28.46 -15.34 9.01
N HIS A 832 -28.60 -16.65 9.21
CA HIS A 832 -28.14 -17.35 10.42
C HIS A 832 -26.92 -18.23 10.11
N THR A 833 -26.87 -18.76 8.89
CA THR A 833 -25.74 -19.53 8.36
C THR A 833 -25.12 -18.81 7.17
N GLY A 834 -23.80 -18.65 7.19
CA GLY A 834 -22.98 -18.28 6.05
C GLY A 834 -22.56 -19.54 5.30
N TYR A 835 -23.37 -19.98 4.34
CA TYR A 835 -22.99 -21.04 3.43
C TYR A 835 -21.89 -20.58 2.47
N ILE A 836 -20.84 -21.40 2.30
CA ILE A 836 -19.91 -21.29 1.16
C ILE A 836 -20.63 -21.82 -0.07
N ARG A 837 -20.64 -21.07 -1.17
CA ARG A 837 -21.43 -21.39 -2.36
C ARG A 837 -20.62 -21.75 -3.58
N ASN A 838 -21.13 -22.66 -4.40
CA ASN A 838 -20.59 -23.00 -5.71
C ASN A 838 -19.07 -23.23 -5.68
N ILE A 839 -18.66 -24.32 -5.01
CA ILE A 839 -17.28 -24.75 -4.92
C ILE A 839 -17.06 -26.03 -5.71
N CYS A 840 -16.00 -26.08 -6.52
CA CYS A 840 -15.66 -27.21 -7.34
C CYS A 840 -14.20 -27.60 -7.13
N PHE A 841 -13.98 -28.88 -6.83
CA PHE A 841 -12.68 -29.53 -6.97
C PHE A 841 -12.79 -30.55 -8.09
N SER A 842 -11.92 -30.41 -9.10
CA SER A 842 -11.86 -31.31 -10.23
C SER A 842 -10.42 -31.80 -10.42
N ASP A 843 -10.25 -33.11 -10.64
CA ASP A 843 -8.94 -33.71 -10.91
C ASP A 843 -7.92 -33.36 -9.81
N VAL A 844 -8.23 -33.75 -8.57
CA VAL A 844 -7.34 -33.60 -7.41
C VAL A 844 -6.88 -34.98 -6.94
N ASP A 845 -5.56 -35.18 -6.91
CA ASP A 845 -4.93 -36.39 -6.38
C ASP A 845 -4.41 -36.12 -4.95
N LEU A 846 -5.03 -36.74 -3.95
CA LEU A 846 -4.73 -36.52 -2.54
C LEU A 846 -4.18 -37.78 -1.88
N THR A 847 -2.95 -37.71 -1.35
CA THR A 847 -2.36 -38.77 -0.52
C THR A 847 -2.04 -38.23 0.88
N VAL A 848 -2.78 -38.70 1.88
CA VAL A 848 -2.60 -38.30 3.30
C VAL A 848 -1.82 -39.34 4.10
N LYS A 849 -1.35 -38.98 5.30
CA LYS A 849 -0.64 -39.92 6.18
C LYS A 849 -1.56 -40.98 6.80
N GLY A 850 -2.75 -40.58 7.26
CA GLY A 850 -3.71 -41.46 7.93
C GLY A 850 -3.29 -41.87 9.34
N GLY A 851 -3.92 -42.92 9.88
CA GLY A 851 -3.60 -43.43 11.22
C GLY A 851 -4.50 -42.93 12.35
N HIS A 852 -5.59 -42.22 12.05
CA HIS A 852 -6.52 -41.77 13.08
C HIS A 852 -7.44 -42.91 13.60
N PRO A 853 -7.75 -42.91 14.91
CA PRO A 853 -8.61 -43.92 15.54
C PRO A 853 -10.10 -43.69 15.27
N GLU A 854 -10.91 -44.73 15.49
CA GLU A 854 -12.37 -44.73 15.26
C GLU A 854 -13.13 -43.57 15.92
N LYS A 855 -12.71 -43.15 17.13
CA LYS A 855 -13.33 -42.02 17.85
C LYS A 855 -13.25 -40.70 17.08
N ASP A 856 -12.27 -40.54 16.19
CA ASP A 856 -12.07 -39.32 15.42
C ASP A 856 -13.07 -39.25 14.24
N ALA A 857 -13.64 -40.38 13.81
CA ALA A 857 -14.64 -40.43 12.73
C ALA A 857 -15.96 -39.74 13.10
N THR A 858 -16.22 -39.55 14.39
CA THR A 858 -17.38 -38.82 14.92
C THR A 858 -16.97 -37.48 15.54
N ALA A 859 -15.76 -36.98 15.26
CA ALA A 859 -15.32 -35.68 15.75
C ALA A 859 -16.24 -34.57 15.24
N PHE A 860 -16.52 -33.60 16.12
CA PHE A 860 -17.35 -32.44 15.79
C PHE A 860 -16.53 -31.16 16.02
N PRO A 861 -15.85 -30.65 14.97
CA PRO A 861 -15.15 -29.36 15.02
C PRO A 861 -16.04 -28.20 15.52
N PRO A 862 -15.52 -27.26 16.32
CA PRO A 862 -16.30 -26.09 16.77
C PRO A 862 -16.55 -25.07 15.64
N GLU A 863 -17.49 -24.14 15.83
CA GLU A 863 -17.63 -22.94 14.98
C GLU A 863 -16.54 -21.89 15.27
N ILE A 864 -16.19 -21.08 14.27
CA ILE A 864 -15.13 -20.07 14.36
C ILE A 864 -15.70 -18.67 14.66
N GLY A 865 -15.59 -18.24 15.91
CA GLY A 865 -15.98 -16.89 16.37
C GLY A 865 -14.84 -15.87 16.35
N VAL A 866 -15.04 -14.72 17.02
CA VAL A 866 -14.05 -13.63 17.13
C VAL A 866 -12.70 -14.16 17.63
N GLY A 867 -11.60 -13.72 17.00
CA GLY A 867 -10.25 -14.08 17.42
C GLY A 867 -9.83 -15.53 17.12
N ARG A 868 -10.67 -16.31 16.43
CA ARG A 868 -10.35 -17.64 15.89
C ARG A 868 -10.46 -17.57 14.37
N TYR A 869 -9.54 -18.18 13.65
CA TYR A 869 -9.51 -18.22 12.18
C TYR A 869 -8.37 -19.10 11.62
N ASN A 870 -7.72 -19.91 12.46
CA ASN A 870 -6.64 -20.79 12.06
C ASN A 870 -7.10 -22.24 11.94
N VAL A 871 -6.41 -23.03 11.13
CA VAL A 871 -6.65 -24.48 10.95
C VAL A 871 -6.76 -25.21 12.30
N GLY A 872 -5.91 -24.87 13.28
CA GLY A 872 -5.92 -25.50 14.60
C GLY A 872 -7.12 -25.16 15.48
N ASP A 873 -7.91 -24.15 15.12
CA ASP A 873 -9.13 -23.79 15.87
C ASP A 873 -10.24 -24.81 15.62
N LEU A 874 -10.25 -25.47 14.47
CA LEU A 874 -11.22 -26.50 14.07
C LEU A 874 -10.90 -27.91 14.61
N LYS A 875 -9.82 -28.05 15.39
CA LYS A 875 -9.43 -29.31 16.04
C LYS A 875 -9.31 -30.47 15.04
N ILE A 876 -9.79 -31.66 15.38
CA ILE A 876 -9.72 -32.87 14.55
C ILE A 876 -10.96 -32.92 13.66
N GLN A 877 -10.76 -33.13 12.36
CA GLN A 877 -11.85 -33.30 11.39
C GLN A 877 -12.27 -34.78 11.30
N PRO A 878 -13.58 -35.06 11.08
CA PRO A 878 -14.11 -36.42 10.95
C PRO A 878 -13.81 -37.09 9.60
N ALA A 879 -13.07 -36.41 8.72
CA ALA A 879 -12.56 -36.95 7.46
C ALA A 879 -11.04 -37.05 7.48
N PHE A 880 -10.47 -38.02 6.76
CA PHE A 880 -9.05 -38.01 6.41
C PHE A 880 -8.78 -37.34 5.06
N GLY A 881 -9.76 -37.35 4.13
CA GLY A 881 -9.72 -36.59 2.89
C GLY A 881 -10.42 -35.24 3.06
N PHE A 882 -11.55 -35.01 2.40
CA PHE A 882 -12.23 -33.71 2.47
C PHE A 882 -13.28 -33.61 3.56
N TRP A 883 -13.29 -32.50 4.30
CA TRP A 883 -14.38 -32.14 5.21
C TRP A 883 -15.08 -30.86 4.74
N PHE A 884 -16.39 -30.97 4.50
CA PHE A 884 -17.25 -29.88 4.10
C PHE A 884 -18.29 -29.62 5.17
N ARG A 885 -18.42 -28.36 5.62
CA ARG A 885 -19.47 -27.91 6.54
C ARG A 885 -20.11 -26.61 6.09
N HIS A 886 -21.44 -26.51 6.15
CA HIS A 886 -22.19 -25.32 5.74
C HIS A 886 -21.84 -24.90 4.31
N VAL A 887 -22.05 -25.81 3.36
CA VAL A 887 -21.75 -25.58 1.93
C VAL A 887 -23.01 -25.75 1.10
N ASP A 888 -23.20 -24.93 0.08
CA ASP A 888 -24.35 -24.99 -0.83
C ASP A 888 -23.87 -24.95 -2.30
N GLY A 889 -24.07 -26.04 -3.03
CA GLY A 889 -23.53 -26.18 -4.39
C GLY A 889 -22.07 -26.60 -4.35
N MET A 890 -21.81 -27.88 -4.10
CA MET A 890 -20.46 -28.44 -4.04
C MET A 890 -20.28 -29.50 -5.15
N VAL A 891 -19.11 -29.49 -5.81
CA VAL A 891 -18.74 -30.49 -6.82
C VAL A 891 -17.38 -31.11 -6.47
N LEU A 892 -17.32 -32.43 -6.43
CA LEU A 892 -16.09 -33.22 -6.47
C LEU A 892 -16.10 -34.08 -7.74
N GLU A 893 -15.18 -33.84 -8.65
CA GLU A 893 -15.13 -34.50 -9.96
C GLU A 893 -13.76 -35.14 -10.21
N ASN A 894 -13.73 -36.43 -10.51
CA ASN A 894 -12.51 -37.17 -10.87
C ASN A 894 -11.36 -37.00 -9.87
N CYS A 895 -11.68 -36.95 -8.57
CA CYS A 895 -10.68 -36.85 -7.51
C CYS A 895 -10.25 -38.25 -7.03
N THR A 896 -8.98 -38.41 -6.68
CA THR A 896 -8.48 -39.62 -6.03
C THR A 896 -8.00 -39.35 -4.62
N ILE A 897 -8.38 -40.19 -3.66
CA ILE A 897 -7.97 -40.08 -2.25
C ILE A 897 -7.29 -41.38 -1.82
N ARG A 898 -6.06 -41.25 -1.31
CA ARG A 898 -5.22 -42.33 -0.81
C ARG A 898 -4.72 -42.00 0.60
N THR A 899 -4.35 -43.03 1.34
CA THR A 899 -3.71 -42.88 2.66
C THR A 899 -2.49 -43.80 2.76
N GLU A 900 -1.45 -43.35 3.46
CA GLU A 900 -0.25 -44.15 3.71
C GLU A 900 -0.45 -45.18 4.84
N LYS A 901 -1.29 -44.85 5.83
CA LYS A 901 -1.68 -45.75 6.94
C LYS A 901 -3.20 -45.92 6.97
N PRO A 902 -3.73 -47.07 7.42
CA PRO A 902 -5.15 -47.22 7.69
C PRO A 902 -5.66 -46.08 8.58
N ASP A 903 -6.78 -45.49 8.22
CA ASP A 903 -7.40 -44.38 8.93
C ASP A 903 -8.86 -44.73 9.16
N ALA A 904 -9.37 -44.58 10.38
CA ALA A 904 -10.72 -44.99 10.71
C ALA A 904 -11.79 -43.95 10.31
N ARG A 905 -11.41 -42.78 9.81
CA ARG A 905 -12.34 -41.71 9.38
C ARG A 905 -12.89 -41.98 7.97
N HIS A 906 -13.85 -41.15 7.55
CA HIS A 906 -14.35 -41.20 6.17
C HIS A 906 -13.42 -40.45 5.20
N ALA A 907 -13.42 -40.84 3.92
CA ALA A 907 -12.62 -40.14 2.91
C ALA A 907 -13.20 -38.75 2.63
N VAL A 908 -14.53 -38.65 2.57
CA VAL A 908 -15.26 -37.39 2.45
C VAL A 908 -16.35 -37.34 3.52
N TYR A 909 -16.43 -36.22 4.26
CA TYR A 909 -17.46 -36.01 5.27
C TYR A 909 -18.21 -34.70 5.00
N LEU A 910 -19.54 -34.83 4.83
CA LEU A 910 -20.45 -33.72 4.54
C LEU A 910 -21.32 -33.42 5.76
N ASP A 911 -21.30 -32.17 6.21
CA ASP A 911 -22.08 -31.72 7.36
C ASP A 911 -22.87 -30.44 7.07
N ASP A 912 -24.21 -30.51 7.09
CA ASP A 912 -25.07 -29.41 6.65
C ASP A 912 -24.66 -28.89 5.25
N VAL A 913 -24.52 -29.83 4.31
CA VAL A 913 -24.24 -29.54 2.91
C VAL A 913 -25.52 -29.61 2.10
N LEU A 914 -25.76 -28.61 1.26
CA LEU A 914 -26.87 -28.51 0.35
C LEU A 914 -26.36 -28.67 -1.08
N ASN A 915 -27.06 -29.46 -1.90
CA ASN A 915 -26.82 -29.56 -3.34
C ASN A 915 -25.37 -29.97 -3.68
N ALA A 916 -25.00 -31.21 -3.37
CA ALA A 916 -23.66 -31.73 -3.69
C ALA A 916 -23.71 -32.75 -4.83
N ALA A 917 -22.71 -32.71 -5.71
CA ALA A 917 -22.46 -33.69 -6.75
C ALA A 917 -21.04 -34.26 -6.61
N ILE A 918 -20.92 -35.57 -6.45
CA ILE A 918 -19.65 -36.29 -6.39
C ILE A 918 -19.66 -37.28 -7.56
N THR A 919 -18.74 -37.15 -8.51
CA THR A 919 -18.66 -38.01 -9.69
C THR A 919 -17.23 -38.49 -9.90
N GLY A 920 -17.04 -39.80 -10.09
CA GLY A 920 -15.72 -40.36 -10.38
C GLY A 920 -14.72 -40.26 -9.21
N LEU A 921 -15.22 -40.23 -7.97
CA LEU A 921 -14.37 -40.28 -6.77
C LEU A 921 -13.73 -41.67 -6.65
N GLN A 922 -12.40 -41.71 -6.65
CA GLN A 922 -11.63 -42.93 -6.41
C GLN A 922 -11.04 -42.89 -5.00
N VAL A 923 -11.28 -43.92 -4.19
CA VAL A 923 -10.68 -44.07 -2.86
C VAL A 923 -9.94 -45.40 -2.84
N ALA A 924 -8.69 -45.40 -2.38
CA ALA A 924 -7.89 -46.62 -2.34
C ALA A 924 -8.56 -47.71 -1.49
N ASP A 925 -8.43 -48.97 -1.93
CA ASP A 925 -8.97 -50.12 -1.21
C ASP A 925 -8.20 -50.41 0.09
N GLY A 926 -8.85 -51.10 1.03
CA GLY A 926 -8.19 -51.62 2.24
C GLY A 926 -7.87 -50.58 3.32
N ILE A 927 -8.44 -49.37 3.25
CA ILE A 927 -8.27 -48.32 4.26
C ILE A 927 -9.04 -48.65 5.54
N ASN A 928 -10.34 -48.88 5.42
CA ASN A 928 -11.29 -49.27 6.48
C ASN A 928 -12.57 -49.86 5.84
N GLU A 929 -13.53 -50.29 6.66
CA GLU A 929 -14.81 -50.86 6.21
C GLU A 929 -15.95 -49.82 6.03
N LYS A 930 -15.66 -48.52 6.24
CA LYS A 930 -16.67 -47.46 6.14
C LYS A 930 -16.94 -47.08 4.68
N LYS A 931 -18.12 -46.50 4.46
CA LYS A 931 -18.42 -45.87 3.16
C LYS A 931 -17.46 -44.70 2.91
N PRO A 932 -16.96 -44.53 1.67
CA PRO A 932 -16.08 -43.43 1.32
C PRO A 932 -16.64 -42.03 1.65
N VAL A 933 -17.95 -41.85 1.49
CA VAL A 933 -18.65 -40.58 1.74
C VAL A 933 -19.65 -40.76 2.88
N GLU A 934 -19.53 -39.94 3.91
CA GLU A 934 -20.51 -39.80 5.00
C GLU A 934 -21.24 -38.46 4.88
N SER A 935 -22.53 -38.45 5.20
CA SER A 935 -23.37 -37.28 5.02
C SER A 935 -24.35 -37.11 6.17
N VAL A 936 -24.21 -36.00 6.89
CA VAL A 936 -25.00 -35.66 8.08
C VAL A 936 -25.66 -34.31 7.87
N ARG A 937 -26.95 -34.20 8.24
CA ARG A 937 -27.77 -32.97 8.12
C ARG A 937 -27.82 -32.36 6.71
N SER A 938 -27.42 -33.12 5.70
CA SER A 938 -27.23 -32.65 4.33
C SER A 938 -28.42 -33.00 3.45
N LYS A 939 -28.61 -32.27 2.35
CA LYS A 939 -29.76 -32.43 1.43
C LYS A 939 -29.32 -32.37 -0.03
N ASN A 940 -30.00 -33.14 -0.89
CA ASN A 940 -29.77 -33.20 -2.33
C ASN A 940 -28.32 -33.61 -2.68
N ILE A 941 -27.88 -34.76 -2.16
CA ILE A 941 -26.54 -35.29 -2.38
C ILE A 941 -26.60 -36.36 -3.47
N THR A 942 -25.87 -36.14 -4.56
CA THR A 942 -25.76 -37.08 -5.68
C THR A 942 -24.35 -37.64 -5.73
N ILE A 943 -24.22 -38.96 -5.69
CA ILE A 943 -22.94 -39.68 -5.79
C ILE A 943 -23.03 -40.61 -7.01
N LYS A 944 -22.11 -40.47 -7.96
CA LYS A 944 -22.06 -41.21 -9.23
C LYS A 944 -20.73 -41.86 -9.49
#